data_AF-A0A938RP66-F1
#
_entry.id   AF-A0A938RP66-F1
#
_cell.length_a   1.000
_cell.length_b   1.000
_cell.length_c   1.000
_cell.angle_alpha   90.00
_cell.angle_beta   90.00
_cell.angle_gamma   90.00
#
_symmetry.space_group_name_H-M   'P 1'
#
loop_
_entity.id
_entity.type
_entity.pdbx_description
1 polymer ?
#
loop_
_entity_poly.entity_id
_entity_poly.type
_entity_poly.pdbx_seq_one_letter_code
_entity_poly.pdbx_strand_id
1 'polypeptide(L)'
;RLTHSGAMALPERVYDALFRRLGVVRVREAQDLFNAAGVLFSRNHPRGPRLAILSNANGIGIIAAKQMMNAGGRLANLSEATIRELDALVPPSWNRGNPIHLLRDADTARYAKAAEICLKDPGVDGLLAIYTPQDFATPEELADALVGVASMTDKPLLTAWMGGRDVQRGRELMVEKGIPAYDTAEAAVRAYLYMMQYERNLQLLHETPEELPMDEEPPKNHLKALIRRSHRDGCFILTEEDSRKFLHNYGIPVIPSRMAVTVEEAMAAATDMGYPVVLKVASPDIIFRHDVGGVITAIDCEKTLKSAYQRILDGVRKFAPLAKVRGVTVQKMVEHIDYELILGAKKDRYFGAVILFGMGGIGVEMFKDFSVGLPPLNQTLARRLMEETRVYRMLKGFRGKPPADIRQLEKILVGFSRMIVDFPEIREMDINPLAVCNGKAVALDARILLNHGLYQENCSAFSHLVITPYPTRYVTPWHLTDGTEVILRPIRPEDEPLEHEMLTTVSDATIRSRFYQNFKQISHAMHVRSCHIDYDRDMTIVAETRKDQKKRIIGIGSLTIDANGAAGEFAIIVHDEFGGRGLASKLLDVLIGIATERGLKEFYGFVEPTNGRMTALCEKLGMTRQRTADDLVRVSLKLEG
;
A
#
# COMPACT_ATOMS: atom_id res chain seq x y z
N ARG A 1 12.25 -17.15 18.36
CA ARG A 1 12.01 -15.96 17.50
C ARG A 1 13.22 -15.05 17.69
N LEU A 2 13.86 -14.59 16.63
CA LEU A 2 15.21 -13.96 16.68
C LEU A 2 15.18 -12.44 16.41
N THR A 3 14.01 -11.93 16.04
CA THR A 3 13.69 -10.54 15.71
C THR A 3 12.38 -10.12 16.38
N HIS A 4 12.21 -8.83 16.68
CA HIS A 4 10.95 -8.23 17.13
C HIS A 4 9.87 -8.33 16.04
N SER A 5 10.22 -8.05 14.78
CA SER A 5 9.25 -8.15 13.67
C SER A 5 8.71 -9.58 13.50
N GLY A 6 9.55 -10.60 13.71
CA GLY A 6 9.14 -12.01 13.74
C GLY A 6 8.09 -12.33 14.80
N ALA A 7 8.11 -11.63 15.94
CA ALA A 7 7.12 -11.78 17.02
C ALA A 7 5.84 -10.97 16.80
N MET A 8 5.93 -9.81 16.14
CA MET A 8 4.83 -8.84 16.03
C MET A 8 3.92 -9.02 14.82
N ALA A 9 4.44 -9.49 13.68
CA ALA A 9 3.63 -9.67 12.48
C ALA A 9 2.73 -10.91 12.61
N LEU A 10 1.66 -10.80 13.41
CA LEU A 10 0.64 -11.82 13.56
C LEU A 10 -0.13 -12.01 12.24
N PRO A 11 -0.64 -13.22 11.94
CA PRO A 11 -1.36 -13.49 10.69
C PRO A 11 -2.47 -12.47 10.41
N GLU A 12 -3.27 -12.10 11.42
CA GLU A 12 -4.37 -11.14 11.26
C GLU A 12 -3.95 -9.79 10.69
N ARG A 13 -2.78 -9.26 11.09
CA ARG A 13 -2.25 -8.00 10.58
C ARG A 13 -1.78 -8.10 9.14
N VAL A 14 -1.29 -9.27 8.75
CA VAL A 14 -0.90 -9.54 7.36
C VAL A 14 -2.14 -9.62 6.47
N TYR A 15 -3.22 -10.27 6.94
CA TYR A 15 -4.50 -10.26 6.24
C TYR A 15 -5.08 -8.84 6.08
N ASP A 16 -5.03 -8.02 7.13
CA ASP A 16 -5.49 -6.63 7.04
C ASP A 16 -4.67 -5.83 6.01
N ALA A 17 -3.34 -6.02 5.99
CA ALA A 17 -2.48 -5.39 5.00
C ALA A 17 -2.81 -5.84 3.57
N LEU A 18 -3.05 -7.14 3.36
CA LEU A 18 -3.44 -7.70 2.07
C LEU A 18 -4.79 -7.17 1.61
N PHE A 19 -5.81 -7.20 2.45
CA PHE A 19 -7.15 -6.73 2.09
C PHE A 19 -7.14 -5.26 1.69
N ARG A 20 -6.42 -4.40 2.43
CA ARG A 20 -6.24 -3.00 2.04
C ARG A 20 -5.56 -2.87 0.69
N ARG A 21 -4.53 -3.69 0.41
CA ARG A 21 -3.83 -3.67 -0.87
C ARG A 21 -4.71 -4.10 -2.04
N LEU A 22 -5.64 -5.02 -1.80
CA LEU A 22 -6.62 -5.50 -2.80
C LEU A 22 -7.90 -4.64 -2.88
N GLY A 23 -7.97 -3.57 -2.09
CA GLY A 23 -9.16 -2.73 -1.99
C GLY A 23 -10.34 -3.35 -1.21
N VAL A 24 -10.15 -4.51 -0.58
CA VAL A 24 -11.17 -5.27 0.15
C VAL A 24 -11.46 -4.64 1.51
N VAL A 25 -12.74 -4.47 1.83
CA VAL A 25 -13.21 -4.04 3.16
C VAL A 25 -13.51 -5.26 4.01
N ARG A 26 -12.79 -5.42 5.12
CA ARG A 26 -13.01 -6.49 6.08
C ARG A 26 -14.08 -6.08 7.10
N VAL A 27 -15.15 -6.86 7.19
CA VAL A 27 -16.17 -6.73 8.24
C VAL A 27 -15.83 -7.63 9.43
N ARG A 28 -16.38 -7.34 10.62
CA ARG A 28 -16.08 -8.07 11.86
C ARG A 28 -17.17 -9.06 12.27
N GLU A 29 -18.41 -8.77 11.90
CA GLU A 29 -19.57 -9.55 12.28
C GLU A 29 -20.38 -9.93 11.03
N ALA A 30 -21.09 -11.06 11.08
CA ALA A 30 -21.90 -11.50 9.95
C ALA A 30 -23.00 -10.48 9.60
N GLN A 31 -23.56 -9.79 10.61
CA GLN A 31 -24.54 -8.73 10.38
C GLN A 31 -23.97 -7.55 9.58
N ASP A 32 -22.67 -7.27 9.75
CA ASP A 32 -22.01 -6.20 9.04
C ASP A 32 -21.82 -6.50 7.54
N LEU A 33 -21.91 -7.76 7.10
CA LEU A 33 -21.97 -8.08 5.65
C LEU A 33 -23.21 -7.47 5.00
N PHE A 34 -24.37 -7.57 5.65
CA PHE A 34 -25.61 -6.96 5.16
C PHE A 34 -25.55 -5.44 5.25
N ASN A 35 -24.95 -4.90 6.32
CA ASN A 35 -24.77 -3.46 6.44
C ASN A 35 -23.84 -2.90 5.34
N ALA A 36 -22.78 -3.65 5.02
CA ALA A 36 -21.81 -3.32 3.99
C ALA A 36 -22.38 -3.50 2.57
N ALA A 37 -23.34 -4.39 2.34
CA ALA A 37 -24.05 -4.46 1.06
C ALA A 37 -24.75 -3.13 0.73
N GLY A 38 -25.23 -2.41 1.75
CA GLY A 38 -25.75 -1.04 1.60
C GLY A 38 -24.72 -0.03 1.05
N VAL A 39 -23.41 -0.28 1.21
CA VAL A 39 -22.34 0.54 0.59
C VAL A 39 -22.33 0.37 -0.92
N LEU A 40 -22.40 -0.86 -1.41
CA LEU A 40 -22.39 -1.16 -2.86
C LEU A 40 -23.68 -0.69 -3.54
N PHE A 41 -24.75 -0.60 -2.77
CA PHE A 41 -26.06 -0.15 -3.24
C PHE A 41 -26.23 1.38 -3.15
N SER A 42 -25.41 2.06 -2.36
CA SER A 42 -25.48 3.50 -2.20
C SER A 42 -25.16 4.21 -3.51
N ARG A 43 -26.01 5.17 -3.89
CA ARG A 43 -25.79 5.98 -5.10
C ARG A 43 -24.58 6.91 -4.96
N ASN A 44 -24.37 7.42 -3.76
CA ASN A 44 -23.37 8.43 -3.45
C ASN A 44 -22.35 7.84 -2.47
N HIS A 45 -21.09 8.29 -2.59
CA HIS A 45 -19.99 7.85 -1.75
C HIS A 45 -19.37 9.04 -1.02
N PRO A 46 -18.96 8.87 0.25
CA PRO A 46 -18.44 9.97 1.03
C PRO A 46 -17.08 10.40 0.48
N ARG A 47 -16.92 11.71 0.23
CA ARG A 47 -15.63 12.28 -0.21
C ARG A 47 -14.64 12.48 0.94
N GLY A 48 -15.07 12.27 2.17
CA GLY A 48 -14.26 12.49 3.35
C GLY A 48 -14.90 11.98 4.65
N PRO A 49 -14.14 11.98 5.75
CA PRO A 49 -14.50 11.26 6.97
C PRO A 49 -15.52 11.98 7.86
N ARG A 50 -16.01 13.18 7.48
CA ARG A 50 -16.80 14.06 8.35
C ARG A 50 -18.31 13.81 8.21
N LEU A 51 -18.90 13.15 9.20
CA LEU A 51 -20.34 12.82 9.24
C LEU A 51 -21.13 13.86 10.05
N ALA A 52 -22.18 14.42 9.47
CA ALA A 52 -23.22 15.14 10.20
C ALA A 52 -24.28 14.14 10.70
N ILE A 53 -24.79 14.33 11.92
CA ILE A 53 -25.83 13.47 12.49
C ILE A 53 -27.04 14.33 12.83
N LEU A 54 -28.22 13.97 12.32
CA LEU A 54 -29.50 14.66 12.51
C LEU A 54 -30.49 13.72 13.21
N SER A 55 -31.11 14.14 14.31
CA SER A 55 -31.99 13.25 15.10
C SER A 55 -33.13 13.97 15.84
N ASN A 56 -34.33 13.41 15.84
CA ASN A 56 -35.45 13.77 16.72
C ASN A 56 -35.36 13.10 18.11
N ALA A 57 -34.41 12.20 18.30
CA ALA A 57 -34.12 11.55 19.58
C ALA A 57 -32.68 11.85 20.02
N ASN A 58 -32.51 12.76 20.98
CA ASN A 58 -31.19 13.22 21.42
C ASN A 58 -30.29 12.08 21.90
N GLY A 59 -30.83 11.16 22.72
CA GLY A 59 -30.07 10.02 23.24
C GLY A 59 -29.45 9.14 22.14
N ILE A 60 -30.22 8.87 21.08
CA ILE A 60 -29.75 8.07 19.95
C ILE A 60 -28.70 8.84 19.13
N GLY A 61 -28.90 10.14 18.92
CA GLY A 61 -27.90 10.99 18.25
C GLY A 61 -26.56 10.99 18.98
N ILE A 62 -26.58 11.06 20.32
CA ILE A 62 -25.37 10.99 21.16
C ILE A 62 -24.71 9.61 21.06
N ILE A 63 -25.48 8.52 21.04
CA ILE A 63 -24.94 7.16 20.86
C ILE A 63 -24.23 7.04 19.51
N ALA A 64 -24.86 7.50 18.43
CA ALA A 64 -24.28 7.52 17.09
C ALA A 64 -22.97 8.32 17.05
N ALA A 65 -22.96 9.51 17.67
CA ALA A 65 -21.78 10.36 17.75
C ALA A 65 -20.63 9.69 18.52
N LYS A 66 -20.92 9.06 19.66
CA LYS A 66 -19.93 8.29 20.44
C LYS A 66 -19.38 7.12 19.64
N GLN A 67 -20.24 6.39 18.94
CA GLN A 67 -19.81 5.26 18.11
C GLN A 67 -18.89 5.71 16.98
N MET A 68 -19.20 6.83 16.32
CA MET A 68 -18.36 7.42 15.28
C MET A 68 -16.96 7.74 15.82
N MET A 69 -16.88 8.37 16.99
CA MET A 69 -15.59 8.71 17.63
C MET A 69 -14.81 7.48 18.07
N ASN A 70 -15.47 6.49 18.69
CA ASN A 70 -14.83 5.26 19.18
C ASN A 70 -14.23 4.41 18.05
N ALA A 71 -14.86 4.42 16.88
CA ALA A 71 -14.37 3.73 15.70
C ALA A 71 -13.33 4.55 14.90
N GLY A 72 -12.91 5.72 15.41
CA GLY A 72 -11.91 6.58 14.79
C GLY A 72 -12.43 7.46 13.66
N GLY A 73 -13.75 7.52 13.46
CA GLY A 73 -14.42 8.44 12.56
C GLY A 73 -14.41 9.89 13.06
N ARG A 74 -14.86 10.83 12.22
CA ARG A 74 -14.92 12.26 12.55
C ARG A 74 -16.34 12.79 12.42
N LEU A 75 -16.78 13.54 13.42
CA LEU A 75 -17.97 14.36 13.31
C LEU A 75 -17.65 15.59 12.47
N ALA A 76 -18.61 16.02 11.64
CA ALA A 76 -18.50 17.26 10.90
C ALA A 76 -18.53 18.46 11.83
N ASN A 77 -17.66 19.45 11.55
CA ASN A 77 -17.71 20.77 12.14
C ASN A 77 -18.53 21.66 11.20
N LEU A 78 -19.70 22.10 11.67
CA LEU A 78 -20.61 22.92 10.88
C LEU A 78 -20.03 24.32 10.68
N SER A 79 -20.25 24.89 9.48
CA SER A 79 -19.85 26.25 9.18
C SER A 79 -20.71 27.28 9.93
N GLU A 80 -20.18 28.48 10.18
CA GLU A 80 -20.95 29.56 10.79
C GLU A 80 -22.19 29.97 9.97
N ALA A 81 -22.16 29.77 8.65
CA ALA A 81 -23.32 29.99 7.78
C ALA A 81 -24.41 28.93 8.05
N THR A 82 -24.02 27.67 8.09
CA THR A 82 -24.91 26.54 8.38
C THR A 82 -25.53 26.64 9.78
N ILE A 83 -24.74 27.04 10.79
CA ILE A 83 -25.26 27.29 12.15
C ILE A 83 -26.32 28.38 12.14
N ARG A 84 -26.11 29.48 11.41
CA ARG A 84 -27.08 30.58 11.29
C ARG A 84 -28.39 30.15 10.62
N GLU A 85 -28.32 29.34 9.57
CA GLU A 85 -29.52 28.80 8.91
C GLU A 85 -30.28 27.83 9.82
N LEU A 86 -29.56 26.98 10.57
CA LEU A 86 -30.17 26.07 11.53
C LEU A 86 -30.77 26.79 12.75
N ASP A 87 -30.18 27.90 13.20
CA ASP A 87 -30.72 28.72 14.30
C ASP A 87 -32.11 29.29 13.97
N ALA A 88 -32.43 29.51 12.68
CA ALA A 88 -33.75 29.95 12.26
C ALA A 88 -34.79 28.81 12.23
N LEU A 89 -34.35 27.55 12.23
CA LEU A 89 -35.17 26.36 12.04
C LEU A 89 -35.37 25.55 13.33
N VAL A 90 -34.33 25.50 14.17
CA VAL A 90 -34.28 24.71 15.41
C VAL A 90 -34.42 25.65 16.61
N PRO A 91 -35.17 25.27 17.67
CA PRO A 91 -35.34 26.15 18.82
C PRO A 91 -34.01 26.57 19.47
N PRO A 92 -33.95 27.77 20.11
CA PRO A 92 -32.71 28.37 20.60
C PRO A 92 -31.88 27.52 21.59
N SER A 93 -32.51 26.50 22.20
CA SER A 93 -31.93 25.59 23.17
C SER A 93 -31.02 24.51 22.57
N TRP A 94 -30.88 24.41 21.24
CA TRP A 94 -29.96 23.45 20.63
C TRP A 94 -28.48 23.86 20.82
N ASN A 95 -27.59 22.89 20.77
CA ASN A 95 -26.17 23.03 21.16
C ASN A 95 -25.26 23.67 20.10
N ARG A 96 -25.80 24.05 18.92
CA ARG A 96 -25.04 24.55 17.75
C ARG A 96 -23.88 23.64 17.36
N GLY A 97 -24.06 22.33 17.54
CA GLY A 97 -23.04 21.32 17.34
C GLY A 97 -23.56 20.12 16.56
N ASN A 98 -22.77 19.06 16.60
CA ASN A 98 -23.06 17.79 15.96
C ASN A 98 -22.94 16.70 17.05
N PRO A 99 -24.01 15.94 17.34
CA PRO A 99 -25.26 15.78 16.60
C PRO A 99 -26.24 16.97 16.71
N ILE A 100 -27.03 17.16 15.66
CA ILE A 100 -28.09 18.16 15.54
C ILE A 100 -29.40 17.54 16.03
N HIS A 101 -29.98 18.11 17.08
CA HIS A 101 -31.22 17.63 17.68
C HIS A 101 -32.42 18.48 17.22
N LEU A 102 -33.37 17.84 16.52
CA LEU A 102 -34.56 18.54 15.98
C LEU A 102 -35.75 18.62 16.95
N LEU A 103 -35.61 18.01 18.14
CA LEU A 103 -36.69 17.79 19.12
C LEU A 103 -37.76 16.80 18.63
N ARG A 104 -38.67 16.44 19.54
CA ARG A 104 -39.70 15.40 19.31
C ARG A 104 -40.88 15.89 18.46
N ASP A 105 -41.09 17.20 18.41
CA ASP A 105 -42.14 17.89 17.64
C ASP A 105 -41.70 18.20 16.20
N ALA A 106 -40.54 17.70 15.77
CA ALA A 106 -40.05 17.92 14.42
C ALA A 106 -40.98 17.27 13.39
N ASP A 107 -41.61 18.10 12.58
CA ASP A 107 -42.39 17.66 11.43
C ASP A 107 -41.47 17.30 10.24
N THR A 108 -42.09 16.72 9.20
CA THR A 108 -41.40 16.33 7.96
C THR A 108 -40.67 17.51 7.31
N ALA A 109 -41.26 18.69 7.32
CA ALA A 109 -40.68 19.89 6.72
C ALA A 109 -39.40 20.35 7.44
N ARG A 110 -39.42 20.39 8.78
CA ARG A 110 -38.25 20.74 9.60
C ARG A 110 -37.12 19.74 9.38
N TYR A 111 -37.43 18.45 9.31
CA TYR A 111 -36.44 17.41 9.03
C TYR A 111 -35.77 17.57 7.68
N ALA A 112 -36.57 17.66 6.61
CA ALA A 112 -36.08 17.75 5.25
C ALA A 112 -35.24 19.04 5.07
N LYS A 113 -35.70 20.15 5.65
CA LYS A 113 -34.97 21.42 5.56
C LYS A 113 -33.64 21.38 6.31
N ALA A 114 -33.60 20.81 7.50
CA ALA A 114 -32.36 20.64 8.25
C ALA A 114 -31.37 19.73 7.52
N ALA A 115 -31.85 18.63 6.92
CA ALA A 115 -31.04 17.73 6.13
C ALA A 115 -30.43 18.44 4.90
N GLU A 116 -31.24 19.22 4.18
CA GLU A 116 -30.79 20.03 3.03
C GLU A 116 -29.67 21.01 3.43
N ILE A 117 -29.86 21.75 4.52
CA ILE A 117 -28.88 22.72 5.05
C ILE A 117 -27.55 22.01 5.39
N CYS A 118 -27.60 20.85 6.03
CA CYS A 118 -26.40 20.08 6.39
C CYS A 118 -25.68 19.54 5.17
N LEU A 119 -26.41 19.02 4.18
CA LEU A 119 -25.81 18.45 2.96
C LEU A 119 -25.17 19.52 2.07
N LYS A 120 -25.60 20.79 2.17
CA LYS A 120 -24.95 21.92 1.49
C LYS A 120 -23.66 22.39 2.15
N ASP A 121 -23.44 22.10 3.43
CA ASP A 121 -22.27 22.57 4.18
C ASP A 121 -20.95 21.94 3.65
N PRO A 122 -19.94 22.71 3.22
CA PRO A 122 -18.64 22.17 2.78
C PRO A 122 -17.86 21.45 3.91
N GLY A 123 -18.23 21.66 5.17
CA GLY A 123 -17.78 20.98 6.38
C GLY A 123 -18.27 19.53 6.52
N VAL A 124 -19.29 19.14 5.75
CA VAL A 124 -19.99 17.86 5.84
C VAL A 124 -19.71 17.01 4.60
N ASP A 125 -19.25 15.77 4.82
CA ASP A 125 -18.96 14.80 3.74
C ASP A 125 -20.08 13.77 3.55
N GLY A 126 -20.97 13.65 4.54
CA GLY A 126 -22.16 12.79 4.51
C GLY A 126 -23.10 13.11 5.67
N LEU A 127 -24.35 12.65 5.59
CA LEU A 127 -25.38 12.88 6.61
C LEU A 127 -25.96 11.54 7.08
N LEU A 128 -26.09 11.38 8.39
CA LEU A 128 -26.89 10.34 9.03
C LEU A 128 -28.16 10.97 9.61
N ALA A 129 -29.31 10.69 9.01
CA ALA A 129 -30.60 11.02 9.59
C ALA A 129 -31.06 9.87 10.50
N ILE A 130 -31.52 10.18 11.70
CA ILE A 130 -32.02 9.22 12.68
C ILE A 130 -33.46 9.61 12.97
N TYR A 131 -34.36 8.63 12.88
CA TYR A 131 -35.77 8.84 13.12
C TYR A 131 -36.30 7.80 14.11
N THR A 132 -36.98 8.27 15.14
CA THR A 132 -37.85 7.45 16.00
C THR A 132 -39.30 7.89 15.80
N PRO A 133 -40.28 6.96 15.75
CA PRO A 133 -41.69 7.31 15.65
C PRO A 133 -42.13 8.36 16.66
N GLN A 134 -42.71 9.45 16.16
CA GLN A 134 -43.41 10.48 16.94
C GLN A 134 -44.70 10.86 16.19
N ASP A 135 -45.62 11.56 16.85
CA ASP A 135 -46.94 11.91 16.30
C ASP A 135 -46.89 13.00 15.19
N PHE A 136 -45.72 13.60 14.91
CA PHE A 136 -45.58 14.82 14.10
C PHE A 136 -45.06 14.60 12.67
N ALA A 137 -44.57 13.39 12.35
CA ALA A 137 -44.12 13.04 11.01
C ALA A 137 -44.36 11.54 10.80
N THR A 138 -45.01 11.15 9.71
CA THR A 138 -45.12 9.71 9.41
C THR A 138 -43.81 9.18 8.83
N PRO A 139 -43.44 7.92 9.09
CA PRO A 139 -42.22 7.32 8.57
C PRO A 139 -42.08 7.39 7.04
N GLU A 140 -43.20 7.24 6.32
CA GLU A 140 -43.30 7.24 4.86
C GLU A 140 -43.16 8.66 4.29
N GLU A 141 -43.91 9.63 4.82
CA GLU A 141 -43.82 11.02 4.35
C GLU A 141 -42.41 11.58 4.57
N LEU A 142 -41.79 11.26 5.72
CA LEU A 142 -40.43 11.66 6.00
C LEU A 142 -39.42 10.98 5.09
N ALA A 143 -39.61 9.69 4.79
CA ALA A 143 -38.77 8.96 3.84
C ALA A 143 -38.84 9.60 2.44
N ASP A 144 -40.03 9.91 1.92
CA ASP A 144 -40.21 10.56 0.62
C ASP A 144 -39.54 11.94 0.58
N ALA A 145 -39.69 12.75 1.64
CA ALA A 145 -39.06 14.06 1.72
C ALA A 145 -37.53 13.97 1.70
N LEU A 146 -36.95 13.00 2.41
CA LEU A 146 -35.50 12.77 2.42
C LEU A 146 -34.97 12.18 1.11
N VAL A 147 -35.76 11.38 0.41
CA VAL A 147 -35.45 10.95 -0.97
C VAL A 147 -35.35 12.17 -1.90
N GLY A 148 -36.28 13.12 -1.76
CA GLY A 148 -36.22 14.39 -2.47
C GLY A 148 -34.92 15.14 -2.20
N VAL A 149 -34.53 15.28 -0.93
CA VAL A 149 -33.28 15.96 -0.53
C VAL A 149 -32.03 15.24 -1.08
N ALA A 150 -31.98 13.90 -0.97
CA ALA A 150 -30.85 13.10 -1.43
C ALA A 150 -30.63 13.21 -2.94
N SER A 151 -31.70 13.40 -3.72
CA SER A 151 -31.60 13.55 -5.18
C SER A 151 -30.90 14.84 -5.63
N MET A 152 -30.79 15.84 -4.74
CA MET A 152 -30.22 17.16 -5.01
C MET A 152 -28.74 17.29 -4.63
N THR A 153 -28.08 16.20 -4.22
CA THR A 153 -26.70 16.22 -3.72
C THR A 153 -25.91 14.98 -4.15
N ASP A 154 -24.59 15.13 -4.26
CA ASP A 154 -23.66 14.01 -4.48
C ASP A 154 -23.12 13.43 -3.16
N LYS A 155 -23.53 13.98 -2.01
CA LYS A 155 -23.11 13.48 -0.70
C LYS A 155 -24.01 12.32 -0.28
N PRO A 156 -23.48 11.29 0.39
CA PRO A 156 -24.28 10.18 0.88
C PRO A 156 -25.21 10.63 2.03
N LEU A 157 -26.46 10.20 1.93
CA LEU A 157 -27.43 10.23 3.02
C LEU A 157 -27.65 8.78 3.49
N LEU A 158 -27.47 8.55 4.79
CA LEU A 158 -27.80 7.28 5.44
C LEU A 158 -28.90 7.54 6.46
N THR A 159 -29.70 6.52 6.73
CA THR A 159 -30.85 6.63 7.61
C THR A 159 -30.90 5.52 8.66
N ALA A 160 -31.29 5.85 9.90
CA ALA A 160 -31.51 4.89 10.98
C ALA A 160 -32.94 5.04 11.55
N TRP A 161 -33.85 4.18 11.10
CA TRP A 161 -35.29 4.25 11.39
C TRP A 161 -35.58 3.25 12.50
N MET A 162 -35.77 3.77 13.72
CA MET A 162 -35.84 2.98 14.94
C MET A 162 -37.28 2.95 15.48
N GLY A 163 -38.06 1.98 15.03
CA GLY A 163 -39.46 1.82 15.42
C GLY A 163 -40.06 0.44 15.11
N GLY A 164 -39.22 -0.56 14.85
CA GLY A 164 -39.67 -1.92 14.52
C GLY A 164 -40.50 -1.97 13.23
N ARG A 165 -41.73 -2.48 13.34
CA ARG A 165 -42.66 -2.64 12.20
C ARG A 165 -43.24 -1.32 11.71
N ASP A 166 -43.43 -0.36 12.62
CA ASP A 166 -44.11 0.90 12.30
C ASP A 166 -43.33 1.76 11.30
N VAL A 167 -42.01 1.60 11.25
CA VAL A 167 -41.11 2.36 10.35
C VAL A 167 -40.63 1.55 9.15
N GLN A 168 -41.07 0.28 9.04
CA GLN A 168 -40.55 -0.65 8.04
C GLN A 168 -40.79 -0.15 6.62
N ARG A 169 -42.00 0.33 6.33
CA ARG A 169 -42.33 0.81 4.98
C ARG A 169 -41.48 2.02 4.57
N GLY A 170 -41.22 2.95 5.49
CA GLY A 170 -40.32 4.07 5.26
C GLY A 170 -38.89 3.62 4.93
N ARG A 171 -38.37 2.59 5.60
CA ARG A 171 -37.04 2.01 5.27
C ARG A 171 -37.02 1.37 3.89
N GLU A 172 -38.03 0.56 3.57
CA GLU A 172 -38.14 -0.10 2.26
C GLU A 172 -38.16 0.93 1.13
N LEU A 173 -38.92 2.02 1.29
CA LEU A 173 -38.99 3.11 0.32
C LEU A 173 -37.62 3.77 0.08
N MET A 174 -36.85 4.01 1.14
CA MET A 174 -35.50 4.58 1.01
C MET A 174 -34.54 3.62 0.31
N VAL A 175 -34.59 2.33 0.64
CA VAL A 175 -33.79 1.30 -0.03
C VAL A 175 -34.21 1.19 -1.50
N GLU A 176 -35.48 1.18 -1.85
CA GLU A 176 -35.94 1.19 -3.25
C GLU A 176 -35.38 2.38 -4.06
N LYS A 177 -34.99 3.48 -3.39
CA LYS A 177 -34.47 4.71 -4.00
C LYS A 177 -32.95 4.88 -3.89
N GLY A 178 -32.21 3.87 -3.44
CA GLY A 178 -30.74 3.94 -3.38
C GLY A 178 -30.19 4.60 -2.11
N ILE A 179 -31.01 4.76 -1.07
CA ILE A 179 -30.62 5.36 0.22
C ILE A 179 -30.49 4.26 1.28
N PRO A 180 -29.28 4.00 1.82
CA PRO A 180 -29.11 2.99 2.85
C PRO A 180 -29.91 3.32 4.13
N ALA A 181 -30.72 2.36 4.58
CA ALA A 181 -31.60 2.48 5.74
C ALA A 181 -31.38 1.32 6.73
N TYR A 182 -31.22 1.66 8.01
CA TYR A 182 -30.81 0.73 9.06
C TYR A 182 -31.77 0.74 10.25
N ASP A 183 -31.78 -0.37 11.01
CA ASP A 183 -32.61 -0.52 12.22
C ASP A 183 -32.02 0.17 13.45
N THR A 184 -30.72 0.49 13.42
CA THR A 184 -30.00 1.10 14.55
C THR A 184 -29.03 2.16 14.06
N ALA A 185 -28.77 3.16 14.90
CA ALA A 185 -27.82 4.22 14.57
C ALA A 185 -26.38 3.69 14.49
N GLU A 186 -26.04 2.70 15.30
CA GLU A 186 -24.73 2.06 15.32
C GLU A 186 -24.45 1.30 14.02
N ALA A 187 -25.44 0.60 13.47
CA ALA A 187 -25.32 -0.06 12.17
C ALA A 187 -25.10 0.96 11.04
N ALA A 188 -25.85 2.07 11.05
CA ALA A 188 -25.68 3.13 10.07
C ALA A 188 -24.28 3.80 10.16
N VAL A 189 -23.79 4.05 11.37
CA VAL A 189 -22.43 4.57 11.59
C VAL A 189 -21.37 3.57 11.10
N ARG A 190 -21.51 2.27 11.40
CA ARG A 190 -20.59 1.24 10.89
C ARG A 190 -20.60 1.19 9.38
N ALA A 191 -21.76 1.25 8.76
CA ALA A 191 -21.89 1.29 7.31
C ALA A 191 -21.18 2.51 6.70
N TYR A 192 -21.38 3.72 7.26
CA TYR A 192 -20.67 4.90 6.80
C TYR A 192 -19.15 4.74 6.87
N LEU A 193 -18.63 4.14 7.95
CA LEU A 193 -17.21 3.85 8.09
C LEU A 193 -16.71 2.82 7.08
N TYR A 194 -17.53 1.83 6.71
CA TYR A 194 -17.21 0.91 5.61
C TYR A 194 -17.21 1.60 4.25
N MET A 195 -18.14 2.53 3.98
CA MET A 195 -18.12 3.35 2.75
C MET A 195 -16.81 4.15 2.68
N MET A 196 -16.43 4.78 3.79
CA MET A 196 -15.16 5.53 3.89
C MET A 196 -13.94 4.64 3.66
N GLN A 197 -13.92 3.45 4.25
CA GLN A 197 -12.83 2.52 4.08
C GLN A 197 -12.76 2.01 2.64
N TYR A 198 -13.91 1.73 2.01
CA TYR A 198 -14.01 1.31 0.62
C TYR A 198 -13.48 2.37 -0.34
N GLU A 199 -13.93 3.62 -0.20
CA GLU A 199 -13.43 4.73 -1.03
C GLU A 199 -11.94 4.94 -0.87
N ARG A 200 -11.44 4.91 0.38
CA ARG A 200 -10.01 5.03 0.64
C ARG A 200 -9.23 3.88 0.00
N ASN A 201 -9.76 2.66 0.10
CA ASN A 201 -9.17 1.46 -0.49
C ASN A 201 -9.12 1.54 -2.03
N LEU A 202 -10.20 1.99 -2.68
CA LEU A 202 -10.25 2.21 -4.13
C LEU A 202 -9.28 3.30 -4.56
N GLN A 203 -9.23 4.42 -3.84
CA GLN A 203 -8.26 5.48 -4.10
C GLN A 203 -6.84 4.93 -4.04
N LEU A 204 -6.50 4.09 -3.06
CA LEU A 204 -5.18 3.46 -2.97
C LEU A 204 -4.88 2.50 -4.13
N LEU A 205 -5.89 1.76 -4.58
CA LEU A 205 -5.75 0.86 -5.73
C LEU A 205 -5.53 1.66 -7.03
N HIS A 206 -6.21 2.80 -7.15
CA HIS A 206 -6.20 3.63 -8.35
C HIS A 206 -5.17 4.76 -8.33
N GLU A 207 -4.49 4.99 -7.21
CA GLU A 207 -3.47 6.03 -7.11
C GLU A 207 -2.28 5.66 -7.98
N THR A 208 -2.07 6.48 -9.01
CA THR A 208 -0.86 6.46 -9.82
C THR A 208 0.33 6.92 -8.96
N PRO A 209 1.31 6.06 -8.67
CA PRO A 209 2.51 6.43 -7.93
C PRO A 209 3.27 7.56 -8.65
N GLU A 210 4.04 8.38 -7.93
CA GLU A 210 4.96 9.31 -8.60
C GLU A 210 6.07 8.53 -9.33
N GLU A 211 6.45 8.96 -10.55
CA GLU A 211 7.65 8.46 -11.24
C GLU A 211 8.87 8.77 -10.36
N LEU A 212 9.39 7.75 -9.66
CA LEU A 212 10.72 7.84 -9.09
C LEU A 212 11.73 7.69 -10.23
N PRO A 213 12.81 8.50 -10.25
CA PRO A 213 13.94 8.20 -11.11
C PRO A 213 14.32 6.74 -10.87
N MET A 214 14.48 5.98 -11.95
CA MET A 214 15.30 4.79 -11.88
C MET A 214 16.73 5.25 -11.61
N ASP A 215 17.02 5.60 -10.35
CA ASP A 215 18.40 5.54 -9.87
C ASP A 215 18.88 4.13 -10.20
N GLU A 216 20.07 4.03 -10.80
CA GLU A 216 20.68 2.76 -11.19
C GLU A 216 20.48 1.73 -10.06
N GLU A 217 19.96 0.55 -10.41
CA GLU A 217 19.77 -0.51 -9.41
C GLU A 217 21.08 -0.68 -8.64
N PRO A 218 21.05 -0.61 -7.30
CA PRO A 218 22.29 -0.60 -6.53
C PRO A 218 23.01 -1.94 -6.75
N PRO A 219 24.34 -1.94 -6.96
CA PRO A 219 25.07 -3.14 -7.37
C PRO A 219 24.95 -4.25 -6.32
N LYS A 220 24.32 -5.37 -6.67
CA LYS A 220 23.94 -6.44 -5.73
C LYS A 220 25.00 -7.53 -5.57
N ASN A 221 25.94 -7.62 -6.52
CA ASN A 221 26.87 -8.75 -6.65
C ASN A 221 27.74 -8.96 -5.40
N HIS A 222 28.21 -7.89 -4.77
CA HIS A 222 29.04 -7.97 -3.56
C HIS A 222 28.23 -8.48 -2.35
N LEU A 223 26.95 -8.10 -2.23
CA LEU A 223 26.05 -8.59 -1.19
C LEU A 223 25.65 -10.06 -1.42
N LYS A 224 25.42 -10.46 -2.67
CA LYS A 224 25.19 -11.88 -3.02
C LYS A 224 26.42 -12.73 -2.71
N ALA A 225 27.64 -12.23 -2.96
CA ALA A 225 28.87 -12.91 -2.57
C ALA A 225 29.02 -13.07 -1.05
N LEU A 226 28.59 -12.05 -0.28
CA LEU A 226 28.55 -12.10 1.18
C LEU A 226 27.59 -13.19 1.67
N ILE A 227 26.37 -13.25 1.12
CA ILE A 227 25.38 -14.29 1.47
C ILE A 227 25.92 -15.69 1.15
N ARG A 228 26.56 -15.87 -0.02
CA ARG A 228 27.22 -17.13 -0.41
C ARG A 228 28.26 -17.59 0.61
N ARG A 229 29.09 -16.67 1.11
CA ARG A 229 30.07 -16.93 2.15
C ARG A 229 29.40 -17.33 3.46
N SER A 230 28.41 -16.57 3.93
CA SER A 230 27.64 -16.87 5.14
C SER A 230 27.01 -18.27 5.10
N HIS A 231 26.48 -18.68 3.94
CA HIS A 231 25.92 -20.02 3.73
C HIS A 231 27.00 -21.11 3.80
N ARG A 232 28.16 -20.90 3.18
CA ARG A 232 29.30 -21.84 3.23
C ARG A 232 29.81 -22.04 4.66
N ASP A 233 29.84 -20.96 5.44
CA ASP A 233 30.36 -20.95 6.82
C ASP A 233 29.31 -21.43 7.85
N GLY A 234 28.09 -21.78 7.41
CA GLY A 234 26.98 -22.16 8.29
C GLY A 234 26.51 -21.04 9.24
N CYS A 235 26.86 -19.79 8.95
CA CYS A 235 26.58 -18.62 9.78
C CYS A 235 25.46 -17.78 9.18
N PHE A 236 24.23 -18.00 9.62
CA PHE A 236 23.04 -17.39 9.01
C PHE A 236 22.59 -16.07 9.66
N ILE A 237 23.19 -15.68 10.78
CA ILE A 237 23.02 -14.36 11.38
C ILE A 237 24.17 -13.48 10.90
N LEU A 238 23.85 -12.40 10.18
CA LEU A 238 24.87 -11.47 9.70
C LEU A 238 25.47 -10.68 10.86
N THR A 239 26.75 -10.32 10.72
CA THR A 239 27.41 -9.39 11.64
C THR A 239 26.80 -7.99 11.50
N GLU A 240 27.06 -7.14 12.48
CA GLU A 240 26.66 -5.72 12.43
C GLU A 240 27.32 -5.00 11.24
N GLU A 241 28.59 -5.30 10.96
CA GLU A 241 29.32 -4.75 9.82
C GLU A 241 28.70 -5.18 8.48
N ASP A 242 28.39 -6.47 8.34
CA ASP A 242 27.77 -6.99 7.13
C ASP A 242 26.35 -6.44 6.96
N SER A 243 25.56 -6.38 8.04
CA SER A 243 24.20 -5.78 8.02
C SER A 243 24.23 -4.30 7.62
N ARG A 244 25.26 -3.55 8.05
CA ARG A 244 25.46 -2.14 7.64
C ARG A 244 25.72 -2.00 6.14
N LYS A 245 26.44 -2.94 5.51
CA LYS A 245 26.69 -2.91 4.05
C LYS A 245 25.38 -2.99 3.27
N PHE A 246 24.45 -3.85 3.70
CA PHE A 246 23.10 -3.93 3.13
C PHE A 246 22.37 -2.59 3.27
N LEU A 247 22.27 -2.05 4.48
CA LEU A 247 21.57 -0.78 4.72
C LEU A 247 22.13 0.38 3.88
N HIS A 248 23.45 0.53 3.86
CA HIS A 248 24.12 1.59 3.12
C HIS A 248 23.88 1.48 1.61
N ASN A 249 23.96 0.26 1.05
CA ASN A 249 23.73 0.02 -0.38
C ASN A 249 22.30 0.37 -0.84
N TYR A 250 21.33 0.40 0.08
CA TYR A 250 19.94 0.76 -0.17
C TYR A 250 19.57 2.15 0.35
N GLY A 251 20.56 3.00 0.63
CA GLY A 251 20.35 4.41 1.01
C GLY A 251 19.79 4.61 2.42
N ILE A 252 19.91 3.61 3.30
CA ILE A 252 19.48 3.71 4.69
C ILE A 252 20.67 4.22 5.53
N PRO A 253 20.58 5.42 6.14
CA PRO A 253 21.69 5.97 6.92
C PRO A 253 22.00 5.08 8.13
N VAL A 254 23.27 4.79 8.36
CA VAL A 254 23.75 4.00 9.51
C VAL A 254 24.83 4.77 10.22
N ILE A 255 24.81 4.72 11.55
CA ILE A 255 25.85 5.36 12.36
C ILE A 255 27.20 4.62 12.16
N PRO A 256 28.33 5.34 12.13
CA PRO A 256 29.64 4.69 12.05
C PRO A 256 29.90 3.77 13.24
N SER A 257 30.39 2.57 12.94
CA SER A 257 30.84 1.60 13.94
C SER A 257 32.06 0.83 13.44
N ARG A 258 32.89 0.37 14.37
CA ARG A 258 34.11 -0.41 14.11
C ARG A 258 34.19 -1.53 15.14
N MET A 259 34.42 -2.75 14.68
CA MET A 259 34.66 -3.89 15.55
C MET A 259 36.11 -3.87 16.03
N ALA A 260 36.31 -4.08 17.33
CA ALA A 260 37.61 -4.19 17.97
C ALA A 260 37.72 -5.55 18.66
N VAL A 261 38.81 -6.27 18.43
CA VAL A 261 39.11 -7.56 19.05
C VAL A 261 39.85 -7.35 20.38
N THR A 262 40.59 -6.25 20.49
CA THR A 262 41.35 -5.87 21.69
C THR A 262 40.83 -4.55 22.27
N VAL A 263 41.18 -4.28 23.54
CA VAL A 263 40.80 -3.02 24.18
C VAL A 263 41.58 -1.84 23.57
N GLU A 264 42.81 -2.07 23.13
CA GLU A 264 43.66 -1.09 22.44
C GLU A 264 43.04 -0.67 21.10
N GLU A 265 42.54 -1.64 20.31
CA GLU A 265 41.79 -1.35 19.09
C GLU A 265 40.50 -0.58 19.38
N ALA A 266 39.81 -0.90 20.48
CA ALA A 266 38.58 -0.22 20.88
C ALA A 266 38.85 1.25 21.28
N MET A 267 39.96 1.49 21.98
CA MET A 267 40.42 2.84 22.32
C MET A 267 40.78 3.64 21.06
N ALA A 268 41.58 3.07 20.16
CA ALA A 268 41.93 3.74 18.90
C ALA A 268 40.67 4.09 18.07
N ALA A 269 39.72 3.16 17.98
CA ALA A 269 38.45 3.39 17.28
C ALA A 269 37.62 4.51 17.93
N ALA A 270 37.58 4.58 19.26
CA ALA A 270 36.85 5.63 19.97
C ALA A 270 37.50 7.01 19.80
N THR A 271 38.83 7.07 19.82
CA THR A 271 39.58 8.31 19.57
C THR A 271 39.37 8.81 18.14
N ASP A 272 39.40 7.91 17.15
CA ASP A 272 39.11 8.24 15.74
C ASP A 272 37.67 8.77 15.55
N MET A 273 36.68 8.19 16.23
CA MET A 273 35.26 8.58 16.11
C MET A 273 34.90 9.80 16.96
N GLY A 274 35.70 10.10 17.98
CA GLY A 274 35.42 11.08 19.03
C GLY A 274 34.37 10.61 20.04
N TYR A 275 34.58 10.94 21.30
CA TYR A 275 33.66 10.68 22.41
C TYR A 275 32.42 11.61 22.37
N PRO A 276 31.26 11.23 22.96
CA PRO A 276 31.02 9.95 23.61
C PRO A 276 30.76 8.81 22.61
N VAL A 277 31.02 7.57 23.05
CA VAL A 277 30.84 6.33 22.29
C VAL A 277 30.01 5.30 23.06
N VAL A 278 29.57 4.26 22.35
CA VAL A 278 28.87 3.09 22.85
C VAL A 278 29.71 1.85 22.55
N LEU A 279 29.82 0.95 23.52
CA LEU A 279 30.39 -0.39 23.33
C LEU A 279 29.28 -1.43 23.29
N LYS A 280 29.32 -2.32 22.30
CA LYS A 280 28.38 -3.44 22.14
C LYS A 280 29.14 -4.75 21.93
N VAL A 281 28.74 -5.83 22.61
CA VAL A 281 29.32 -7.15 22.35
C VAL A 281 29.04 -7.60 20.92
N ALA A 282 30.07 -8.12 20.25
CA ALA A 282 29.96 -8.75 18.95
C ALA A 282 30.07 -10.28 19.09
N SER A 283 28.92 -10.96 19.06
CA SER A 283 28.85 -12.43 19.15
C SER A 283 27.69 -12.96 18.32
N PRO A 284 27.89 -14.03 17.51
CA PRO A 284 26.79 -14.71 16.81
C PRO A 284 25.84 -15.45 17.77
N ASP A 285 26.29 -15.77 18.98
CA ASP A 285 25.54 -16.57 19.96
C ASP A 285 24.70 -15.69 20.92
N ILE A 286 24.98 -14.37 20.95
CA ILE A 286 24.31 -13.42 21.85
C ILE A 286 23.29 -12.61 21.05
N ILE A 287 22.04 -13.04 21.14
CA ILE A 287 20.92 -12.42 20.41
C ILE A 287 20.47 -11.14 21.12
N PHE A 288 20.21 -11.15 22.43
CA PHE A 288 19.76 -9.97 23.16
C PHE A 288 20.91 -9.42 24.00
N ARG A 289 21.60 -8.40 23.45
CA ARG A 289 22.82 -7.86 24.07
C ARG A 289 22.56 -7.25 25.45
N HIS A 290 21.38 -6.68 25.68
CA HIS A 290 21.01 -6.10 26.98
C HIS A 290 20.92 -7.16 28.09
N ASP A 291 20.48 -8.38 27.78
CA ASP A 291 20.27 -9.46 28.75
C ASP A 291 21.58 -9.95 29.40
N VAL A 292 22.71 -9.75 28.71
CA VAL A 292 24.05 -10.12 29.20
C VAL A 292 24.87 -8.92 29.66
N GLY A 293 24.27 -7.72 29.73
CA GLY A 293 25.01 -6.48 29.98
C GLY A 293 26.00 -6.13 28.87
N GLY A 294 25.76 -6.63 27.66
CA GLY A 294 26.62 -6.50 26.49
C GLY A 294 26.48 -5.17 25.74
N VAL A 295 25.83 -4.16 26.32
CA VAL A 295 25.75 -2.79 25.78
C VAL A 295 26.04 -1.82 26.90
N ILE A 296 27.04 -0.95 26.71
CA ILE A 296 27.36 0.15 27.63
C ILE A 296 27.43 1.45 26.81
N THR A 297 26.60 2.42 27.20
CA THR A 297 26.48 3.73 26.57
C THR A 297 27.18 4.81 27.41
N ALA A 298 27.21 6.05 26.91
CA ALA A 298 27.73 7.23 27.61
C ALA A 298 29.20 7.10 28.04
N ILE A 299 30.03 6.48 27.20
CA ILE A 299 31.47 6.40 27.43
C ILE A 299 32.09 7.67 26.89
N ASP A 300 32.71 8.45 27.75
CA ASP A 300 33.19 9.82 27.51
C ASP A 300 34.72 9.95 27.42
N CYS A 301 35.47 8.94 27.86
CA CYS A 301 36.93 8.95 27.83
C CYS A 301 37.55 7.54 27.80
N GLU A 302 38.87 7.46 27.58
CA GLU A 302 39.60 6.19 27.50
C GLU A 302 39.53 5.36 28.80
N LYS A 303 39.57 6.03 29.95
CA LYS A 303 39.49 5.36 31.27
C LYS A 303 38.13 4.69 31.46
N THR A 304 37.04 5.36 31.10
CA THR A 304 35.70 4.77 31.18
C THR A 304 35.50 3.69 30.11
N LEU A 305 36.13 3.82 28.94
CA LEU A 305 36.12 2.79 27.89
C LEU A 305 36.75 1.48 28.36
N LYS A 306 37.93 1.52 28.97
CA LYS A 306 38.64 0.31 29.42
C LYS A 306 37.85 -0.48 30.46
N SER A 307 37.24 0.23 31.42
CA SER A 307 36.40 -0.42 32.43
C SER A 307 35.09 -0.96 31.84
N ALA A 308 34.49 -0.24 30.89
CA ALA A 308 33.30 -0.71 30.16
C ALA A 308 33.58 -1.97 29.33
N TYR A 309 34.72 -2.02 28.62
CA TYR A 309 35.14 -3.18 27.83
C TYR A 309 35.23 -4.44 28.71
N GLN A 310 35.88 -4.34 29.87
CA GLN A 310 35.99 -5.45 30.81
C GLN A 310 34.63 -5.88 31.37
N ARG A 311 33.78 -4.91 31.74
CA ARG A 311 32.42 -5.18 32.24
C ARG A 311 31.57 -5.96 31.24
N ILE A 312 31.67 -5.65 29.94
CA ILE A 312 30.96 -6.39 28.89
C ILE A 312 31.43 -7.85 28.87
N LEU A 313 32.74 -8.09 28.85
CA LEU A 313 33.29 -9.45 28.82
C LEU A 313 32.92 -10.27 30.07
N ASP A 314 32.94 -9.63 31.24
CA ASP A 314 32.55 -10.29 32.50
C ASP A 314 31.05 -10.59 32.53
N GLY A 315 30.21 -9.69 32.01
CA GLY A 315 28.77 -9.92 31.84
C GLY A 315 28.49 -11.12 30.94
N VAL A 316 29.17 -11.20 29.79
CA VAL A 316 29.05 -12.34 28.87
C VAL A 316 29.50 -13.64 29.53
N ARG A 317 30.65 -13.65 30.22
CA ARG A 317 31.13 -14.85 30.94
C ARG A 317 30.14 -15.32 32.00
N LYS A 318 29.44 -14.40 32.66
CA LYS A 318 28.46 -14.71 33.71
C LYS A 318 27.15 -15.25 33.14
N PHE A 319 26.59 -14.60 32.12
CA PHE A 319 25.24 -14.87 31.63
C PHE A 319 25.19 -15.76 30.39
N ALA A 320 26.28 -15.83 29.62
CA ALA A 320 26.39 -16.64 28.39
C ALA A 320 27.81 -17.25 28.25
N PRO A 321 28.26 -18.11 29.17
CA PRO A 321 29.65 -18.62 29.23
C PRO A 321 30.09 -19.42 27.99
N LEU A 322 29.13 -20.01 27.26
CA LEU A 322 29.40 -20.80 26.06
C LEU A 322 29.39 -19.96 24.77
N ALA A 323 29.10 -18.66 24.86
CA ALA A 323 29.00 -17.79 23.69
C ALA A 323 30.39 -17.46 23.12
N LYS A 324 30.53 -17.61 21.80
CA LYS A 324 31.71 -17.19 21.05
C LYS A 324 31.71 -15.68 20.89
N VAL A 325 32.61 -14.99 21.57
CA VAL A 325 32.80 -13.54 21.41
C VAL A 325 33.83 -13.28 20.32
N ARG A 326 33.44 -12.51 19.29
CA ARG A 326 34.36 -12.07 18.22
C ARG A 326 35.11 -10.79 18.60
N GLY A 327 34.52 -9.98 19.49
CA GLY A 327 35.07 -8.73 19.96
C GLY A 327 33.99 -7.81 20.53
N VAL A 328 34.24 -6.51 20.48
CA VAL A 328 33.31 -5.45 20.88
C VAL A 328 33.21 -4.43 19.75
N THR A 329 31.99 -4.09 19.34
CA THR A 329 31.73 -2.99 18.43
C THR A 329 31.80 -1.66 19.19
N VAL A 330 32.65 -0.75 18.72
CA VAL A 330 32.69 0.66 19.11
C VAL A 330 31.82 1.45 18.13
N GLN A 331 30.88 2.23 18.65
CA GLN A 331 29.93 2.99 17.84
C GLN A 331 29.82 4.43 18.38
N LYS A 332 29.72 5.42 17.48
CA LYS A 332 29.47 6.80 17.90
C LYS A 332 28.13 6.90 18.64
N MET A 333 28.11 7.51 19.82
CA MET A 333 26.87 7.69 20.58
C MET A 333 26.03 8.81 19.97
N VAL A 334 24.72 8.58 19.91
CA VAL A 334 23.72 9.59 19.57
C VAL A 334 23.01 10.01 20.85
N GLU A 335 23.20 11.25 21.28
CA GLU A 335 22.78 11.73 22.61
C GLU A 335 21.34 12.25 22.64
N HIS A 336 20.83 12.77 21.52
CA HIS A 336 19.52 13.41 21.43
C HIS A 336 18.64 12.71 20.39
N ILE A 337 17.95 11.66 20.81
CA ILE A 337 16.98 10.94 19.99
C ILE A 337 15.58 11.53 20.25
N ASP A 338 15.02 12.17 19.23
CA ASP A 338 13.67 12.72 19.28
C ASP A 338 12.62 11.61 19.23
N TYR A 339 12.81 10.64 18.33
CA TYR A 339 11.89 9.52 18.15
C TYR A 339 12.65 8.22 17.90
N GLU A 340 12.21 7.14 18.53
CA GLU A 340 12.69 5.78 18.23
C GLU A 340 11.65 5.06 17.39
N LEU A 341 12.07 4.56 16.23
CA LEU A 341 11.24 3.82 15.29
C LEU A 341 11.78 2.40 15.14
N ILE A 342 10.92 1.49 14.71
CA ILE A 342 11.31 0.15 14.26
C ILE A 342 10.90 -0.02 12.81
N LEU A 343 11.82 -0.58 12.02
CA LEU A 343 11.56 -1.03 10.67
C LEU A 343 12.07 -2.46 10.54
N GLY A 344 11.21 -3.39 10.12
CA GLY A 344 11.66 -4.76 9.95
C GLY A 344 10.88 -5.51 8.89
N ALA A 345 11.31 -6.73 8.64
CA ALA A 345 10.71 -7.62 7.67
C ALA A 345 10.75 -9.06 8.16
N LYS A 346 9.79 -9.85 7.72
CA LYS A 346 9.84 -11.30 7.88
C LYS A 346 9.18 -12.00 6.70
N LYS A 347 9.51 -13.28 6.52
CA LYS A 347 8.73 -14.16 5.66
C LYS A 347 7.54 -14.75 6.41
N ASP A 348 6.35 -14.38 5.98
CA ASP A 348 5.10 -15.07 6.28
C ASP A 348 4.99 -16.38 5.49
N ARG A 349 4.28 -17.35 6.05
CA ARG A 349 4.11 -18.69 5.46
C ARG A 349 3.27 -18.67 4.19
N TYR A 350 2.27 -17.79 4.11
CA TYR A 350 1.30 -17.76 3.01
C TYR A 350 1.57 -16.60 2.05
N PHE A 351 2.01 -15.46 2.59
CA PHE A 351 2.10 -14.21 1.82
C PHE A 351 3.53 -13.79 1.49
N GLY A 352 4.52 -14.63 1.79
CA GLY A 352 5.91 -14.31 1.55
C GLY A 352 6.40 -13.15 2.43
N ALA A 353 7.25 -12.29 1.90
CA ALA A 353 7.86 -11.21 2.67
C ALA A 353 6.82 -10.14 3.04
N VAL A 354 6.88 -9.70 4.29
CA VAL A 354 6.07 -8.59 4.83
C VAL A 354 7.00 -7.60 5.51
N ILE A 355 6.64 -6.31 5.46
CA ILE A 355 7.38 -5.21 6.08
C ILE A 355 6.57 -4.68 7.26
N LEU A 356 7.26 -4.34 8.35
CA LEU A 356 6.69 -3.77 9.57
C LEU A 356 7.32 -2.41 9.83
N PHE A 357 6.49 -1.42 10.14
CA PHE A 357 6.92 -0.10 10.61
C PHE A 357 6.14 0.29 11.85
N GLY A 358 6.81 0.88 12.84
CA GLY A 358 6.16 1.30 14.08
C GLY A 358 7.04 2.09 15.03
N MET A 359 6.51 2.30 16.23
CA MET A 359 7.26 2.84 17.35
C MET A 359 8.31 1.82 17.80
N GLY A 360 9.57 2.27 17.88
CA GLY A 360 10.73 1.45 18.26
C GLY A 360 11.07 1.50 19.74
N GLY A 361 12.23 0.94 20.07
CA GLY A 361 12.78 0.95 21.43
C GLY A 361 12.27 -0.17 22.33
N ILE A 362 12.42 0.01 23.64
CA ILE A 362 12.08 -1.01 24.66
C ILE A 362 10.55 -1.24 24.75
N GLY A 363 9.75 -0.24 24.39
CA GLY A 363 8.29 -0.28 24.50
C GLY A 363 7.55 -0.99 23.37
N VAL A 364 8.25 -1.51 22.36
CA VAL A 364 7.68 -2.11 21.14
C VAL A 364 6.61 -3.18 21.46
N GLU A 365 6.91 -4.09 22.38
CA GLU A 365 6.01 -5.19 22.76
C GLU A 365 4.81 -4.72 23.61
N MET A 366 4.98 -3.62 24.34
CA MET A 366 3.97 -3.07 25.26
C MET A 366 2.94 -2.19 24.54
N PHE A 367 3.38 -1.28 23.67
CA PHE A 367 2.49 -0.32 23.01
C PHE A 367 1.78 -0.88 21.78
N LYS A 368 2.35 -1.89 21.12
CA LYS A 368 1.82 -2.52 19.91
C LYS A 368 1.42 -1.50 18.82
N ASP A 369 2.17 -0.39 18.74
CA ASP A 369 1.97 0.66 17.74
C ASP A 369 2.79 0.38 16.48
N PHE A 370 2.26 -0.46 15.61
CA PHE A 370 2.89 -0.83 14.36
C PHE A 370 1.86 -1.08 13.27
N SER A 371 2.36 -1.04 12.04
CA SER A 371 1.65 -1.29 10.80
C SER A 371 2.40 -2.33 9.99
N VAL A 372 1.68 -3.04 9.11
CA VAL A 372 2.25 -4.06 8.22
C VAL A 372 1.94 -3.69 6.78
N GLY A 373 2.94 -3.81 5.92
CA GLY A 373 2.86 -3.57 4.48
C GLY A 373 3.43 -4.74 3.69
N LEU A 374 3.03 -4.82 2.42
CA LEU A 374 3.51 -5.82 1.47
C LEU A 374 4.50 -5.16 0.50
N PRO A 375 5.73 -5.66 0.37
CA PRO A 375 6.65 -5.24 -0.69
C PRO A 375 6.12 -5.67 -2.08
N PRO A 376 6.42 -4.91 -3.15
CA PRO A 376 7.18 -3.66 -3.15
C PRO A 376 6.38 -2.45 -2.64
N LEU A 377 7.06 -1.56 -1.92
CA LEU A 377 6.55 -0.26 -1.48
C LEU A 377 7.02 0.84 -2.43
N ASN A 378 6.09 1.70 -2.85
CA ASN A 378 6.37 3.02 -3.42
C ASN A 378 6.25 4.10 -2.32
N GLN A 379 6.46 5.36 -2.69
CA GLN A 379 6.44 6.49 -1.74
C GLN A 379 5.07 6.67 -1.06
N THR A 380 3.97 6.57 -1.81
CA THR A 380 2.61 6.62 -1.27
C THR A 380 2.40 5.52 -0.24
N LEU A 381 2.70 4.27 -0.59
CA LEU A 381 2.52 3.11 0.28
C LEU A 381 3.37 3.22 1.54
N ALA A 382 4.62 3.70 1.41
CA ALA A 382 5.49 3.99 2.55
C ALA A 382 4.89 5.06 3.48
N ARG A 383 4.39 6.17 2.93
CA ARG A 383 3.69 7.21 3.72
C ARG A 383 2.48 6.64 4.45
N ARG A 384 1.64 5.87 3.75
CA ARG A 384 0.43 5.26 4.34
C ARG A 384 0.76 4.28 5.45
N LEU A 385 1.78 3.45 5.26
CA LEU A 385 2.30 2.55 6.30
C LEU A 385 2.61 3.34 7.58
N MET A 386 3.29 4.49 7.46
CA MET A 386 3.54 5.36 8.61
C MET A 386 2.24 5.95 9.19
N GLU A 387 1.35 6.50 8.36
CA GLU A 387 0.09 7.13 8.80
C GLU A 387 -0.82 6.25 9.66
N GLU A 388 -0.71 4.94 9.52
CA GLU A 388 -1.46 3.96 10.32
C GLU A 388 -0.99 3.86 11.78
N THR A 389 0.21 4.37 12.07
CA THR A 389 0.79 4.34 13.40
C THR A 389 0.46 5.60 14.20
N ARG A 390 0.41 5.48 15.52
CA ARG A 390 0.27 6.64 16.42
C ARG A 390 1.55 7.47 16.43
N VAL A 391 2.72 6.83 16.32
CA VAL A 391 4.02 7.51 16.27
C VAL A 391 4.10 8.49 15.10
N TYR A 392 3.45 8.23 13.97
CA TYR A 392 3.40 9.19 12.86
C TYR A 392 2.77 10.54 13.23
N ARG A 393 1.78 10.57 14.15
CA ARG A 393 1.24 11.83 14.66
C ARG A 393 2.30 12.60 15.46
N MET A 394 3.16 11.88 16.18
CA MET A 394 4.27 12.47 16.94
C MET A 394 5.39 12.96 16.03
N LEU A 395 5.67 12.26 14.93
CA LEU A 395 6.66 12.64 13.92
C LEU A 395 6.35 13.99 13.24
N LYS A 396 5.10 14.49 13.32
CA LYS A 396 4.73 15.84 12.84
C LYS A 396 5.12 16.97 13.81
N GLY A 397 5.81 16.64 14.91
CA GLY A 397 6.16 17.55 15.99
C GLY A 397 5.26 17.34 17.20
N PHE A 398 5.86 17.14 18.37
CA PHE A 398 5.12 16.87 19.61
C PHE A 398 5.87 17.37 20.83
N ARG A 399 5.22 18.19 21.66
CA ARG A 399 5.74 18.68 22.96
C ARG A 399 7.21 19.11 22.93
N GLY A 400 7.55 20.06 22.07
CA GLY A 400 8.90 20.62 21.97
C GLY A 400 9.89 19.78 21.14
N LYS A 401 9.51 18.58 20.68
CA LYS A 401 10.30 17.81 19.71
C LYS A 401 10.07 18.33 18.29
N PRO A 402 11.13 18.52 17.49
CA PRO A 402 11.01 18.97 16.10
C PRO A 402 10.34 17.91 15.23
N PRO A 403 9.66 18.31 14.14
CA PRO A 403 9.11 17.35 13.18
C PRO A 403 10.24 16.54 12.50
N ALA A 404 9.94 15.28 12.19
CA ALA A 404 10.78 14.41 11.39
C ALA A 404 10.71 14.77 9.89
N ASP A 405 11.80 14.50 9.17
CA ASP A 405 11.84 14.55 7.72
C ASP A 405 11.09 13.34 7.14
N ILE A 406 9.78 13.53 6.96
CA ILE A 406 8.88 12.49 6.46
C ILE A 406 9.31 11.99 5.06
N ARG A 407 9.86 12.87 4.21
CA ARG A 407 10.35 12.48 2.88
C ARG A 407 11.58 11.58 2.99
N GLN A 408 12.49 11.83 3.94
CA GLN A 408 13.61 10.93 4.19
C GLN A 408 13.13 9.56 4.68
N LEU A 409 12.14 9.51 5.58
CA LEU A 409 11.57 8.26 6.06
C LEU A 409 10.88 7.45 4.95
N GLU A 410 10.15 8.12 4.05
CA GLU A 410 9.58 7.49 2.86
C GLU A 410 10.66 6.84 1.99
N LYS A 411 11.77 7.55 1.71
CA LYS A 411 12.90 7.01 0.95
C LYS A 411 13.55 5.82 1.65
N ILE A 412 13.70 5.86 2.98
CA ILE A 412 14.25 4.75 3.78
C ILE A 412 13.33 3.52 3.67
N LEU A 413 12.01 3.70 3.78
CA LEU A 413 11.04 2.61 3.65
C LEU A 413 11.03 2.00 2.24
N VAL A 414 11.12 2.83 1.19
CA VAL A 414 11.24 2.36 -0.20
C VAL A 414 12.56 1.61 -0.41
N GLY A 415 13.68 2.14 0.06
CA GLY A 415 14.99 1.48 0.00
C GLY A 415 15.00 0.15 0.75
N PHE A 416 14.42 0.11 1.95
CA PHE A 416 14.23 -1.12 2.71
C PHE A 416 13.37 -2.12 1.95
N SER A 417 12.27 -1.69 1.35
CA SER A 417 11.43 -2.56 0.53
C SER A 417 12.17 -3.14 -0.67
N ARG A 418 12.98 -2.34 -1.37
CA ARG A 418 13.80 -2.80 -2.51
C ARG A 418 14.80 -3.87 -2.07
N MET A 419 15.45 -3.69 -0.92
CA MET A 419 16.34 -4.69 -0.34
C MET A 419 15.63 -6.02 -0.07
N ILE A 420 14.43 -5.99 0.52
CA ILE A 420 13.66 -7.21 0.77
C ILE A 420 13.22 -7.89 -0.53
N VAL A 421 12.92 -7.12 -1.58
CA VAL A 421 12.61 -7.65 -2.92
C VAL A 421 13.83 -8.35 -3.53
N ASP A 422 15.01 -7.77 -3.42
CA ASP A 422 16.23 -8.25 -4.06
C ASP A 422 16.87 -9.48 -3.41
N PHE A 423 16.62 -9.68 -2.12
CA PHE A 423 17.21 -10.76 -1.34
C PHE A 423 16.16 -11.73 -0.79
N PRO A 424 15.69 -12.69 -1.60
CA PRO A 424 14.91 -13.83 -1.10
C PRO A 424 15.62 -14.60 0.01
N GLU A 425 16.94 -14.48 0.15
CA GLU A 425 17.69 -15.15 1.19
C GLU A 425 17.43 -14.56 2.58
N ILE A 426 16.92 -13.32 2.69
CA ILE A 426 16.56 -12.70 3.97
C ILE A 426 15.28 -13.35 4.51
N ARG A 427 15.39 -14.04 5.65
CA ARG A 427 14.27 -14.66 6.35
C ARG A 427 13.55 -13.67 7.26
N GLU A 428 14.34 -12.95 8.06
CA GLU A 428 13.88 -11.95 9.03
C GLU A 428 14.92 -10.82 9.10
N MET A 429 14.47 -9.59 9.29
CA MET A 429 15.34 -8.44 9.48
C MET A 429 14.68 -7.42 10.41
N ASP A 430 15.48 -6.79 11.27
CA ASP A 430 15.06 -5.63 12.06
C ASP A 430 16.12 -4.52 11.98
N ILE A 431 15.65 -3.29 11.91
CA ILE A 431 16.34 -2.06 12.26
C ILE A 431 15.66 -1.55 13.52
N ASN A 432 16.30 -1.76 14.67
CA ASN A 432 15.74 -1.35 15.96
C ASN A 432 16.86 -0.92 16.94
N PRO A 433 16.96 0.36 17.29
CA PRO A 433 16.14 1.48 16.83
C PRO A 433 16.62 2.07 15.49
N LEU A 434 15.65 2.50 14.68
CA LEU A 434 15.83 3.57 13.70
C LEU A 434 15.57 4.90 14.43
N ALA A 435 16.63 5.60 14.80
CA ALA A 435 16.55 6.82 15.60
C ALA A 435 16.31 8.05 14.70
N VAL A 436 15.42 8.94 15.10
CA VAL A 436 15.23 10.25 14.48
C VAL A 436 15.82 11.32 15.39
N CYS A 437 16.77 12.08 14.86
CA CYS A 437 17.51 13.11 15.59
C CYS A 437 17.58 14.38 14.74
N ASN A 438 17.16 15.53 15.28
CA ASN A 438 17.08 16.78 14.53
C ASN A 438 16.32 16.62 13.21
N GLY A 439 15.25 15.82 13.25
CA GLY A 439 14.43 15.47 12.11
C GLY A 439 15.03 14.44 11.14
N LYS A 440 16.29 14.03 11.27
CA LYS A 440 16.92 13.04 10.38
C LYS A 440 16.94 11.64 10.98
N ALA A 441 16.62 10.63 10.17
CA ALA A 441 16.60 9.23 10.58
C ALA A 441 17.95 8.53 10.34
N VAL A 442 18.40 7.74 11.32
CA VAL A 442 19.63 6.94 11.28
C VAL A 442 19.44 5.59 12.01
N ALA A 443 19.88 4.51 11.39
CA ALA A 443 19.88 3.18 11.98
C ALA A 443 21.01 3.07 13.02
N LEU A 444 20.66 2.73 14.26
CA LEU A 444 21.64 2.52 15.34
C LEU A 444 22.02 1.04 15.50
N ASP A 445 21.12 0.14 15.12
CA ASP A 445 21.35 -1.29 15.13
C ASP A 445 20.51 -1.94 14.03
N ALA A 446 21.05 -3.02 13.49
CA ALA A 446 20.34 -3.82 12.51
C ALA A 446 20.74 -5.29 12.61
N ARG A 447 19.77 -6.14 12.36
CA ARG A 447 19.91 -7.58 12.40
C ARG A 447 19.31 -8.18 11.16
N ILE A 448 20.10 -8.99 10.46
CA ILE A 448 19.65 -9.74 9.29
C ILE A 448 19.86 -11.22 9.56
N LEU A 449 18.78 -11.98 9.45
CA LEU A 449 18.78 -13.43 9.52
C LEU A 449 18.49 -13.99 8.14
N LEU A 450 19.42 -14.81 7.64
CA LEU A 450 19.32 -15.50 6.37
C LEU A 450 18.56 -16.83 6.53
N ASN A 451 17.96 -17.28 5.43
CA ASN A 451 17.31 -18.57 5.37
C ASN A 451 18.34 -19.70 5.22
N HIS A 452 18.14 -20.80 5.95
CA HIS A 452 19.00 -21.98 5.94
C HIS A 452 18.85 -22.83 4.67
N GLY A 453 17.73 -22.72 3.95
CA GLY A 453 17.36 -23.65 2.87
C GLY A 453 17.17 -23.06 1.47
N LEU A 454 17.40 -21.75 1.26
CA LEU A 454 17.14 -21.07 -0.01
C LEU A 454 18.43 -20.67 -0.76
N TYR A 455 19.34 -21.62 -0.91
CA TYR A 455 20.37 -21.53 -1.95
C TYR A 455 20.03 -22.53 -3.06
N GLN A 456 18.86 -22.37 -3.68
CA GLN A 456 18.52 -23.09 -4.90
C GLN A 456 18.72 -22.14 -6.08
N GLU A 457 19.59 -22.53 -7.01
CA GLU A 457 19.93 -21.77 -8.21
C GLU A 457 18.72 -21.54 -9.15
N ASN A 458 17.60 -22.24 -8.92
CA ASN A 458 16.41 -22.26 -9.77
C ASN A 458 15.11 -21.77 -9.08
N CYS A 459 15.18 -20.95 -8.02
CA CYS A 459 13.95 -20.32 -7.53
C CYS A 459 13.42 -19.33 -8.57
N SER A 460 12.11 -19.37 -8.87
CA SER A 460 11.48 -18.34 -9.72
C SER A 460 11.78 -16.95 -9.13
N ALA A 461 12.07 -16.00 -10.02
CA ALA A 461 12.31 -14.62 -9.63
C ALA A 461 11.12 -14.15 -8.79
N PHE A 462 11.37 -13.77 -7.53
CA PHE A 462 10.38 -13.25 -6.60
C PHE A 462 9.43 -14.25 -5.93
N SER A 463 9.74 -15.56 -5.89
CA SER A 463 8.93 -16.58 -5.19
C SER A 463 8.66 -16.30 -3.70
N HIS A 464 9.43 -15.39 -3.08
CA HIS A 464 9.23 -14.94 -1.70
C HIS A 464 8.27 -13.76 -1.58
N LEU A 465 7.64 -13.29 -2.65
CA LEU A 465 6.72 -12.16 -2.67
C LEU A 465 5.34 -12.63 -3.11
N VAL A 466 4.29 -12.04 -2.52
CA VAL A 466 2.90 -12.22 -3.00
C VAL A 466 2.54 -11.21 -4.10
N ILE A 467 3.30 -10.12 -4.22
CA ILE A 467 3.15 -9.11 -5.27
C ILE A 467 4.42 -9.11 -6.10
N THR A 468 4.27 -9.42 -7.39
CA THR A 468 5.39 -9.41 -8.33
C THR A 468 5.84 -7.96 -8.57
N PRO A 469 7.13 -7.64 -8.36
CA PRO A 469 7.65 -6.30 -8.59
C PRO A 469 7.77 -6.00 -10.09
N TYR A 470 7.96 -4.72 -10.41
CA TYR A 470 8.17 -4.28 -11.78
C TYR A 470 9.31 -5.06 -12.46
N PRO A 471 9.07 -5.79 -13.55
CA PRO A 471 10.06 -6.68 -14.13
C PRO A 471 11.02 -5.92 -15.05
N THR A 472 12.02 -5.26 -14.44
CA THR A 472 13.04 -4.44 -15.13
C THR A 472 13.79 -5.20 -16.21
N ARG A 473 13.91 -6.53 -16.11
CA ARG A 473 14.55 -7.40 -17.12
C ARG A 473 13.92 -7.35 -18.51
N TYR A 474 12.66 -6.92 -18.64
CA TYR A 474 11.97 -6.80 -19.93
C TYR A 474 12.13 -5.41 -20.56
N VAL A 475 12.83 -4.49 -19.90
CA VAL A 475 13.15 -3.18 -20.49
C VAL A 475 14.23 -3.36 -21.55
N THR A 476 13.87 -3.14 -22.81
CA THR A 476 14.75 -3.37 -23.97
C THR A 476 14.73 -2.16 -24.90
N PRO A 477 15.88 -1.49 -25.14
CA PRO A 477 15.98 -0.51 -26.20
C PRO A 477 15.90 -1.19 -27.56
N TRP A 478 15.18 -0.57 -28.50
CA TRP A 478 14.97 -1.08 -29.84
C TRP A 478 14.81 0.07 -30.84
N HIS A 479 14.95 -0.21 -32.14
CA HIS A 479 14.78 0.77 -33.19
C HIS A 479 13.73 0.28 -34.18
N LEU A 480 12.84 1.18 -34.60
CA LEU A 480 11.95 0.94 -35.72
C LEU A 480 12.77 0.80 -37.02
N THR A 481 12.14 0.23 -38.05
CA THR A 481 12.75 0.08 -39.39
C THR A 481 13.19 1.40 -40.04
N ASP A 482 12.67 2.55 -39.59
CA ASP A 482 13.04 3.89 -40.04
C ASP A 482 14.12 4.56 -39.16
N GLY A 483 14.66 3.84 -38.17
CA GLY A 483 15.67 4.34 -37.24
C GLY A 483 15.12 5.06 -36.00
N THR A 484 13.80 5.21 -35.85
CA THR A 484 13.21 5.82 -34.65
C THR A 484 13.54 5.00 -33.39
N GLU A 485 14.09 5.64 -32.36
CA GLU A 485 14.37 5.03 -31.07
C GLU A 485 13.07 4.71 -30.30
N VAL A 486 13.00 3.50 -29.78
CA VAL A 486 11.88 2.99 -28.99
C VAL A 486 12.41 2.22 -27.79
N ILE A 487 11.80 2.40 -26.63
CA ILE A 487 12.03 1.56 -25.45
C ILE A 487 10.82 0.67 -25.28
N LEU A 488 11.02 -0.64 -25.39
CA LEU A 488 10.01 -1.62 -25.00
C LEU A 488 10.15 -1.86 -23.50
N ARG A 489 9.08 -1.74 -22.75
CA ARG A 489 9.10 -1.96 -21.30
C ARG A 489 7.74 -2.41 -20.79
N PRO A 490 7.67 -3.11 -19.64
CA PRO A 490 6.39 -3.35 -18.99
C PRO A 490 5.68 -2.03 -18.67
N ILE A 491 4.35 -2.03 -18.79
CA ILE A 491 3.49 -0.91 -18.41
C ILE A 491 3.63 -0.65 -16.91
N ARG A 492 3.41 0.59 -16.48
CA ARG A 492 3.36 0.98 -15.08
C ARG A 492 2.03 1.66 -14.78
N PRO A 493 1.58 1.70 -13.51
CA PRO A 493 0.42 2.50 -13.14
C PRO A 493 0.56 3.99 -13.53
N GLU A 494 1.80 4.49 -13.66
CA GLU A 494 2.15 5.86 -14.12
C GLU A 494 1.90 6.14 -15.59
N ASP A 495 1.69 5.09 -16.40
CA ASP A 495 1.45 5.24 -17.82
C ASP A 495 -0.01 5.58 -18.15
N GLU A 496 -0.91 5.65 -17.17
CA GLU A 496 -2.35 5.93 -17.36
C GLU A 496 -2.60 7.16 -18.27
N PRO A 497 -1.93 8.31 -18.09
CA PRO A 497 -2.12 9.45 -18.98
C PRO A 497 -1.59 9.22 -20.41
N LEU A 498 -0.49 8.47 -20.55
CA LEU A 498 0.14 8.18 -21.85
C LEU A 498 -0.65 7.14 -22.64
N GLU A 499 -1.21 6.15 -21.97
CA GLU A 499 -2.11 5.16 -22.56
C GLU A 499 -3.41 5.86 -23.00
N HIS A 500 -3.97 6.75 -22.17
CA HIS A 500 -5.14 7.54 -22.53
C HIS A 500 -4.87 8.43 -23.77
N GLU A 501 -3.72 9.12 -23.82
CA GLU A 501 -3.31 9.91 -25.01
C GLU A 501 -3.27 9.03 -26.26
N MET A 502 -2.65 7.85 -26.18
CA MET A 502 -2.58 6.93 -27.33
C MET A 502 -3.97 6.46 -27.76
N LEU A 503 -4.80 5.97 -26.83
CA LEU A 503 -6.11 5.39 -27.15
C LEU A 503 -7.12 6.42 -27.67
N THR A 504 -6.93 7.71 -27.36
CA THR A 504 -7.77 8.80 -27.87
C THR A 504 -7.29 9.37 -29.21
N THR A 505 -6.09 9.02 -29.67
CA THR A 505 -5.48 9.53 -30.92
C THR A 505 -5.41 8.50 -32.05
N VAL A 506 -5.64 7.22 -31.76
CA VAL A 506 -5.79 6.16 -32.76
C VAL A 506 -7.12 6.22 -33.52
N SER A 507 -7.15 5.68 -34.73
CA SER A 507 -8.36 5.62 -35.57
C SER A 507 -9.43 4.66 -35.02
N ASP A 508 -10.71 4.96 -35.29
CA ASP A 508 -11.84 4.08 -34.94
C ASP A 508 -11.66 2.65 -35.49
N ALA A 509 -11.05 2.50 -36.66
CA ALA A 509 -10.75 1.20 -37.26
C ALA A 509 -9.75 0.41 -36.41
N THR A 510 -8.74 1.07 -35.85
CA THR A 510 -7.73 0.48 -34.97
C THR A 510 -8.31 0.11 -33.60
N ILE A 511 -9.18 0.96 -33.04
CA ILE A 511 -9.93 0.65 -31.80
C ILE A 511 -10.82 -0.57 -32.02
N ARG A 512 -11.61 -0.60 -33.10
CA ARG A 512 -12.51 -1.72 -33.40
C ARG A 512 -11.75 -3.02 -33.55
N SER A 513 -10.63 -3.00 -34.28
CA SER A 513 -9.81 -4.19 -34.46
C SER A 513 -9.21 -4.73 -33.16
N ARG A 514 -9.06 -3.90 -32.12
CA ARG A 514 -8.50 -4.30 -30.83
C ARG A 514 -9.57 -4.77 -29.85
N PHE A 515 -10.69 -4.06 -29.77
CA PHE A 515 -11.69 -4.26 -28.73
C PHE A 515 -12.98 -4.93 -29.23
N TYR A 516 -13.08 -5.18 -30.54
CA TYR A 516 -14.27 -5.74 -31.21
C TYR A 516 -15.55 -4.91 -31.03
N GLN A 517 -15.42 -3.69 -30.49
CA GLN A 517 -16.50 -2.74 -30.21
C GLN A 517 -15.97 -1.31 -30.35
N ASN A 518 -16.85 -0.37 -30.71
CA ASN A 518 -16.55 1.06 -30.69
C ASN A 518 -16.89 1.63 -29.32
N PHE A 519 -15.88 2.07 -28.56
CA PHE A 519 -16.09 2.84 -27.34
C PHE A 519 -16.04 4.34 -27.65
N LYS A 520 -17.07 5.09 -27.26
CA LYS A 520 -17.06 6.57 -27.41
C LYS A 520 -16.21 7.27 -26.35
N GLN A 521 -16.01 6.66 -25.18
CA GLN A 521 -15.17 7.14 -24.08
C GLN A 521 -14.68 5.95 -23.25
N ILE A 522 -13.36 5.86 -23.03
CA ILE A 522 -12.78 4.93 -22.05
C ILE A 522 -12.76 5.67 -20.70
N SER A 523 -13.37 5.09 -19.68
CA SER A 523 -13.41 5.71 -18.35
C SER A 523 -12.02 5.66 -17.68
N HIS A 524 -11.71 6.62 -16.81
CA HIS A 524 -10.48 6.61 -16.01
C HIS A 524 -10.31 5.28 -15.23
N ALA A 525 -11.40 4.72 -14.70
CA ALA A 525 -11.38 3.43 -14.01
C ALA A 525 -10.96 2.25 -14.92
N MET A 526 -11.22 2.33 -16.22
CA MET A 526 -10.74 1.32 -17.17
C MET A 526 -9.24 1.47 -17.45
N HIS A 527 -8.73 2.70 -17.63
CA HIS A 527 -7.30 2.94 -17.84
C HIS A 527 -6.45 2.54 -16.63
N VAL A 528 -6.94 2.84 -15.42
CA VAL A 528 -6.28 2.40 -14.19
C VAL A 528 -6.18 0.87 -14.15
N ARG A 529 -7.21 0.14 -14.57
CA ARG A 529 -7.17 -1.33 -14.62
C ARG A 529 -6.22 -1.89 -15.68
N SER A 530 -6.05 -1.22 -16.83
CA SER A 530 -5.10 -1.64 -17.86
C SER A 530 -3.64 -1.34 -17.50
N CYS A 531 -3.38 -0.28 -16.73
CA CYS A 531 -2.04 0.07 -16.27
C CYS A 531 -1.63 -0.61 -14.95
N HIS A 532 -2.58 -0.89 -14.06
CA HIS A 532 -2.34 -1.52 -12.75
C HIS A 532 -2.49 -3.05 -12.84
N ILE A 533 -1.58 -3.68 -13.58
CA ILE A 533 -1.59 -5.13 -13.79
C ILE A 533 -0.87 -5.90 -12.69
N ASP A 534 -1.32 -7.13 -12.44
CA ASP A 534 -0.52 -8.12 -11.71
C ASP A 534 0.46 -8.76 -12.69
N TYR A 535 1.74 -8.40 -12.61
CA TYR A 535 2.76 -8.91 -13.52
C TYR A 535 2.87 -10.44 -13.53
N ASP A 536 2.36 -11.18 -12.54
CA ASP A 536 2.35 -12.65 -12.54
C ASP A 536 1.26 -13.24 -13.44
N ARG A 537 0.11 -12.56 -13.55
CA ARG A 537 -1.07 -13.04 -14.32
C ARG A 537 -1.27 -12.32 -15.64
N ASP A 538 -0.89 -11.06 -15.69
CA ASP A 538 -1.00 -10.19 -16.85
C ASP A 538 0.37 -9.59 -17.15
N MET A 539 0.71 -9.48 -18.42
CA MET A 539 1.93 -8.82 -18.87
C MET A 539 1.61 -7.89 -20.01
N THR A 540 1.76 -6.59 -19.78
CA THR A 540 1.59 -5.58 -20.82
C THR A 540 2.93 -4.90 -21.08
N ILE A 541 3.40 -4.95 -22.32
CA ILE A 541 4.58 -4.27 -22.81
C ILE A 541 4.13 -3.04 -23.62
N VAL A 542 4.62 -1.87 -23.23
CA VAL A 542 4.45 -0.62 -23.95
C VAL A 542 5.69 -0.31 -24.76
N ALA A 543 5.47 0.28 -25.93
CA ALA A 543 6.52 0.85 -26.77
C ALA A 543 6.52 2.36 -26.58
N GLU A 544 7.54 2.87 -25.87
CA GLU A 544 7.71 4.28 -25.59
C GLU A 544 8.70 4.90 -26.58
N THR A 545 8.37 6.07 -27.12
CA THR A 545 9.31 6.92 -27.86
C THR A 545 9.31 8.33 -27.28
N ARG A 546 10.33 9.12 -27.60
CA ARG A 546 10.42 10.53 -27.24
C ARG A 546 10.28 11.39 -28.50
N LYS A 547 9.29 12.29 -28.50
CA LYS A 547 9.11 13.32 -29.53
C LYS A 547 9.00 14.67 -28.84
N ASP A 548 9.79 15.65 -29.27
CA ASP A 548 9.81 17.01 -28.69
C ASP A 548 10.00 17.04 -27.15
N GLN A 549 10.89 16.19 -26.65
CA GLN A 549 11.14 15.96 -25.20
C GLN A 549 9.94 15.41 -24.39
N LYS A 550 8.82 15.06 -25.04
CA LYS A 550 7.68 14.38 -24.40
C LYS A 550 7.73 12.88 -24.68
N LYS A 551 7.48 12.08 -23.64
CA LYS A 551 7.27 10.63 -23.77
C LYS A 551 5.92 10.38 -24.44
N ARG A 552 5.86 9.38 -25.32
CA ARG A 552 4.62 8.90 -25.94
C ARG A 552 4.63 7.38 -26.04
N ILE A 553 3.50 6.75 -25.74
CA ILE A 553 3.28 5.34 -26.05
C ILE A 553 2.76 5.23 -27.48
N ILE A 554 3.42 4.40 -28.29
CA ILE A 554 3.11 4.22 -29.73
C ILE A 554 2.64 2.81 -30.07
N GLY A 555 2.66 1.90 -29.10
CA GLY A 555 2.21 0.53 -29.24
C GLY A 555 2.08 -0.15 -27.89
N ILE A 556 1.11 -1.06 -27.76
CA ILE A 556 0.84 -1.83 -26.55
C ILE A 556 0.59 -3.27 -26.96
N GLY A 557 1.32 -4.20 -26.34
CA GLY A 557 1.08 -5.64 -26.42
C GLY A 557 0.79 -6.20 -25.03
N SER A 558 -0.33 -6.90 -24.86
CA SER A 558 -0.72 -7.52 -23.60
C SER A 558 -0.77 -9.04 -23.75
N LEU A 559 -0.46 -9.74 -22.66
CA LEU A 559 -0.57 -11.19 -22.49
C LEU A 559 -1.29 -11.46 -21.16
N THR A 560 -2.49 -12.02 -21.22
CA THR A 560 -3.28 -12.42 -20.05
C THR A 560 -3.22 -13.93 -19.90
N ILE A 561 -2.81 -14.39 -18.73
CA ILE A 561 -2.58 -15.81 -18.45
C ILE A 561 -3.84 -16.43 -17.84
N ASP A 562 -4.25 -17.58 -18.37
CA ASP A 562 -5.41 -18.31 -17.88
C ASP A 562 -5.20 -18.77 -16.42
N ALA A 563 -6.30 -18.98 -15.69
CA ALA A 563 -6.26 -19.32 -14.27
C ALA A 563 -5.46 -20.59 -13.92
N ASN A 564 -5.25 -21.49 -14.87
CA ASN A 564 -4.46 -22.72 -14.71
C ASN A 564 -2.98 -22.55 -15.10
N GLY A 565 -2.57 -21.38 -15.58
CA GLY A 565 -1.20 -21.09 -16.01
C GLY A 565 -0.73 -21.85 -17.26
N ALA A 566 -1.64 -22.49 -18.00
CA ALA A 566 -1.28 -23.34 -19.13
C ALA A 566 -1.28 -22.60 -20.48
N ALA A 567 -2.11 -21.57 -20.61
CA ALA A 567 -2.23 -20.80 -21.84
C ALA A 567 -2.30 -19.30 -21.54
N GLY A 568 -1.96 -18.49 -22.53
CA GLY A 568 -2.05 -17.03 -22.44
C GLY A 568 -2.64 -16.41 -23.69
N GLU A 569 -3.60 -15.51 -23.49
CA GLU A 569 -4.22 -14.70 -24.53
C GLU A 569 -3.39 -13.44 -24.77
N PHE A 570 -2.96 -13.21 -26.01
CA PHE A 570 -2.32 -11.97 -26.41
C PHE A 570 -3.29 -11.05 -27.13
N ALA A 571 -3.03 -9.75 -26.99
CA ALA A 571 -3.63 -8.75 -27.84
C ALA A 571 -2.64 -7.62 -28.12
N ILE A 572 -2.68 -7.04 -29.32
CA ILE A 572 -1.80 -5.92 -29.71
C ILE A 572 -2.58 -4.75 -30.29
N ILE A 573 -2.10 -3.53 -30.01
CA ILE A 573 -2.51 -2.30 -30.67
C ILE A 573 -1.25 -1.49 -30.99
N VAL A 574 -1.21 -0.90 -32.18
CA VAL A 574 -0.12 -0.02 -32.63
C VAL A 574 -0.74 1.24 -33.19
N HIS A 575 -0.19 2.39 -32.83
CA HIS A 575 -0.68 3.68 -33.29
C HIS A 575 -0.54 3.80 -34.83
N ASP A 576 -1.55 4.37 -35.50
CA ASP A 576 -1.65 4.35 -36.97
C ASP A 576 -0.40 4.93 -37.66
N GLU A 577 0.14 6.06 -37.15
CA GLU A 577 1.39 6.68 -37.61
C GLU A 577 2.61 5.74 -37.66
N PHE A 578 2.65 4.73 -36.80
CA PHE A 578 3.78 3.81 -36.64
C PHE A 578 3.49 2.41 -37.22
N GLY A 579 2.33 2.24 -37.86
CA GLY A 579 1.96 1.03 -38.57
C GLY A 579 2.96 0.67 -39.68
N GLY A 580 3.20 -0.61 -39.88
CA GLY A 580 4.10 -1.11 -40.94
C GLY A 580 5.60 -0.99 -40.64
N ARG A 581 6.01 -0.43 -39.49
CA ARG A 581 7.43 -0.22 -39.12
C ARG A 581 8.05 -1.36 -38.30
N GLY A 582 7.39 -2.52 -38.25
CA GLY A 582 7.84 -3.72 -37.53
C GLY A 582 7.42 -3.82 -36.06
N LEU A 583 6.80 -2.78 -35.49
CA LEU A 583 6.51 -2.71 -34.05
C LEU A 583 5.62 -3.85 -33.52
N ALA A 584 4.52 -4.17 -34.21
CA ALA A 584 3.63 -5.26 -33.81
C ALA A 584 4.36 -6.63 -33.79
N SER A 585 5.24 -6.86 -34.78
CA SER A 585 6.05 -8.09 -34.83
C SER A 585 6.99 -8.18 -33.64
N LYS A 586 7.62 -7.07 -33.25
CA LYS A 586 8.54 -7.07 -32.11
C LYS A 586 7.81 -7.21 -30.77
N LEU A 587 6.64 -6.59 -30.62
CA LEU A 587 5.80 -6.80 -29.44
C LEU A 587 5.38 -8.27 -29.30
N LEU A 588 4.94 -8.94 -30.38
CA LEU A 588 4.66 -10.39 -30.35
C LEU A 588 5.88 -11.21 -29.96
N ASP A 589 7.03 -10.93 -30.57
CA ASP A 589 8.31 -11.61 -30.26
C ASP A 589 8.66 -11.53 -28.76
N VAL A 590 8.53 -10.34 -28.17
CA VAL A 590 8.75 -10.15 -26.73
C VAL A 590 7.72 -10.93 -25.90
N LEU A 591 6.43 -10.85 -26.23
CA LEU A 591 5.38 -11.57 -25.48
C LEU A 591 5.52 -13.09 -25.59
N ILE A 592 5.90 -13.62 -26.75
CA ILE A 592 6.21 -15.05 -26.95
C ILE A 592 7.40 -15.44 -26.07
N GLY A 593 8.47 -14.65 -26.04
CA GLY A 593 9.60 -14.88 -25.15
C GLY A 593 9.20 -14.95 -23.67
N ILE A 594 8.32 -14.05 -23.23
CA ILE A 594 7.80 -14.05 -21.86
C ILE A 594 6.92 -15.27 -21.59
N ALA A 595 6.06 -15.65 -22.55
CA ALA A 595 5.22 -16.84 -22.46
C ALA A 595 6.05 -18.12 -22.32
N THR A 596 7.13 -18.25 -23.09
CA THR A 596 8.07 -19.37 -23.01
C THR A 596 8.84 -19.38 -21.68
N GLU A 597 9.34 -18.24 -21.22
CA GLU A 597 10.03 -18.14 -19.91
C GLU A 597 9.13 -18.59 -18.75
N ARG A 598 7.82 -18.34 -18.85
CA ARG A 598 6.82 -18.76 -17.87
C ARG A 598 6.38 -20.22 -17.99
N GLY A 599 6.83 -20.93 -19.02
CA GLY A 599 6.43 -22.32 -19.28
C GLY A 599 4.97 -22.47 -19.71
N LEU A 600 4.39 -21.46 -20.37
CA LEU A 600 3.07 -21.60 -20.99
C LEU A 600 3.14 -22.65 -22.11
N LYS A 601 2.05 -23.41 -22.30
CA LYS A 601 1.92 -24.45 -23.34
C LYS A 601 1.30 -23.92 -24.62
N GLU A 602 0.44 -22.91 -24.50
CA GLU A 602 -0.25 -22.30 -25.65
C GLU A 602 -0.23 -20.78 -25.52
N PHE A 603 0.13 -20.11 -26.60
CA PHE A 603 0.05 -18.67 -26.76
C PHE A 603 -0.96 -18.37 -27.87
N TYR A 604 -2.06 -17.70 -27.56
CA TYR A 604 -3.17 -17.53 -28.50
C TYR A 604 -3.75 -16.12 -28.48
N GLY A 605 -4.52 -15.75 -29.51
CA GLY A 605 -5.23 -14.48 -29.56
C GLY A 605 -6.38 -14.54 -30.54
N PHE A 606 -7.22 -13.52 -30.53
CA PHE A 606 -8.32 -13.37 -31.48
C PHE A 606 -8.01 -12.24 -32.47
N VAL A 607 -8.47 -12.40 -33.70
CA VAL A 607 -8.25 -11.44 -34.79
C VAL A 607 -9.54 -11.32 -35.61
N GLU A 608 -9.96 -10.08 -35.95
CA GLU A 608 -11.06 -9.87 -36.90
C GLU A 608 -10.69 -10.47 -38.28
N PRO A 609 -11.60 -11.19 -38.96
CA PRO A 609 -11.32 -11.77 -40.29
C PRO A 609 -10.89 -10.75 -41.35
N THR A 610 -11.28 -9.48 -41.17
CA THR A 610 -10.93 -8.39 -42.09
C THR A 610 -9.52 -7.84 -41.88
N ASN A 611 -8.86 -8.16 -40.75
CA ASN A 611 -7.50 -7.71 -40.45
C ASN A 611 -6.44 -8.64 -41.06
N GLY A 612 -6.35 -8.64 -42.39
CA GLY A 612 -5.41 -9.49 -43.14
C GLY A 612 -3.93 -9.24 -42.80
N ARG A 613 -3.56 -8.03 -42.34
CA ARG A 613 -2.20 -7.71 -41.90
C ARG A 613 -1.81 -8.48 -40.63
N MET A 614 -2.70 -8.51 -39.64
CA MET A 614 -2.44 -9.25 -38.39
C MET A 614 -2.46 -10.76 -38.64
N THR A 615 -3.37 -11.25 -39.49
CA THR A 615 -3.41 -12.68 -39.86
C THR A 615 -2.11 -13.12 -40.54
N ALA A 616 -1.61 -12.36 -41.52
CA ALA A 616 -0.34 -12.65 -42.18
C ALA A 616 0.87 -12.59 -41.24
N LEU A 617 0.86 -11.65 -40.27
CA LEU A 617 1.89 -11.57 -39.25
C LEU A 617 1.90 -12.82 -38.34
N CYS A 618 0.73 -13.26 -37.88
CA CYS A 618 0.59 -14.45 -37.04
C CYS A 618 1.06 -15.72 -37.77
N GLU A 619 0.69 -15.88 -39.06
CA GLU A 619 1.17 -16.98 -39.89
C GLU A 619 2.69 -16.97 -40.05
N LYS A 620 3.29 -15.79 -40.26
CA LYS A 620 4.75 -15.65 -40.37
C LYS A 620 5.47 -16.06 -39.07
N LEU A 621 4.82 -15.89 -37.92
CA LEU A 621 5.33 -16.32 -36.61
C LEU A 621 5.00 -17.79 -36.29
N GLY A 622 4.44 -18.55 -37.25
CA GLY A 622 4.16 -19.98 -37.09
C GLY A 622 2.85 -20.30 -36.37
N MET A 623 1.95 -19.33 -36.20
CA MET A 623 0.65 -19.57 -35.56
C MET A 623 -0.32 -20.30 -36.49
N THR A 624 -1.09 -21.22 -35.92
CA THR A 624 -2.18 -21.92 -36.59
C THR A 624 -3.49 -21.17 -36.41
N ARG A 625 -4.43 -21.31 -37.37
CA ARG A 625 -5.70 -20.58 -37.40
C ARG A 625 -6.88 -21.51 -37.17
N GLN A 626 -7.83 -21.08 -36.36
CA GLN A 626 -9.11 -21.74 -36.15
C GLN A 626 -10.24 -20.71 -36.17
N ARG A 627 -11.27 -20.94 -36.99
CA ARG A 627 -12.48 -20.09 -36.96
C ARG A 627 -13.28 -20.40 -35.69
N THR A 628 -13.76 -19.36 -35.01
CA THR A 628 -14.63 -19.48 -33.84
C THR A 628 -16.10 -19.31 -34.25
N ALA A 629 -17.01 -19.55 -33.30
CA ALA A 629 -18.46 -19.39 -33.51
C ALA A 629 -18.88 -17.91 -33.64
N ASP A 630 -18.07 -16.98 -33.13
CA ASP A 630 -18.38 -15.54 -33.04
C ASP A 630 -17.79 -14.73 -34.21
N ASP A 631 -17.61 -15.34 -35.38
CA ASP A 631 -16.99 -14.74 -36.57
C ASP A 631 -15.56 -14.17 -36.36
N LEU A 632 -14.87 -14.53 -35.29
CA LEU A 632 -13.46 -14.20 -35.06
C LEU A 632 -12.53 -15.35 -35.51
N VAL A 633 -11.27 -15.00 -35.80
CA VAL A 633 -10.22 -15.99 -36.09
C VAL A 633 -9.34 -16.13 -34.86
N ARG A 634 -9.37 -17.30 -34.22
CA ARG A 634 -8.40 -17.66 -33.17
C ARG A 634 -7.09 -18.03 -33.85
N VAL A 635 -6.00 -17.38 -33.43
CA VAL A 635 -4.63 -17.73 -33.82
C VAL A 635 -3.91 -18.31 -32.62
N SER A 636 -3.17 -19.41 -32.78
CA SER A 636 -2.41 -19.98 -31.66
C SER A 636 -1.08 -20.60 -32.05
N LEU A 637 -0.11 -20.46 -31.14
CA LEU A 637 1.22 -21.06 -31.17
C LEU A 637 1.32 -22.04 -30.00
N LYS A 638 1.71 -23.29 -30.28
CA LYS A 638 2.11 -24.23 -29.24
C LYS A 638 3.54 -23.93 -28.85
N LEU A 639 3.77 -23.79 -27.55
CA LEU A 639 5.10 -23.56 -27.00
C LEU A 639 5.63 -24.90 -26.45
N GLU A 640 6.89 -25.20 -26.75
CA GLU A 640 7.58 -26.35 -26.15
C GLU A 640 8.02 -25.94 -24.74
N GLY A 641 7.59 -26.72 -23.74
CA GLY A 641 7.77 -26.41 -22.32
C GLY A 641 9.10 -26.84 -21.73
#